data_AF-A0A934SU10-F1
#
_entry.id   AF-A0A934SU10-F1
#
_cell.length_a   1.000
_cell.length_b   1.000
_cell.length_c   1.000
_cell.angle_alpha   90.00
_cell.angle_beta   90.00
_cell.angle_gamma   90.00
#
_symmetry.space_group_name_H-M   'P 1'
#
loop_
_entity.id
_entity.type
_entity.pdbx_description
1 polymer ?
#
loop_
_entity_poly.entity_id
_entity_poly.type
_entity_poly.pdbx_seq_one_letter_code
_entity_poly.pdbx_strand_id
1 'polypeptide(L)'
;MSTDGPEKTPVSAENDYPELTVERREDWAVGMPAIFNSMEPAIRRMGLARTAKLMTTINQKDGFDCMSCAWPDPDRRKTLEFCENGARAVTWEATPVLVPHEFWQKYSVSDLADKSEYWLGMQGRLTEPVYKPAGSAHYAPVSWDEAFTIVGDALKALDSPDEAAFYTSGRAANETAFVYQLFARAFGTNNLPDCSNMCHEATGTALGEVIGIGKSTIAYDDFERTDLIIVMGQNPGTNHPRMLTALEDAKCKGASIVAVNPLPEAGLIRYKNPQRVRGVIGKGTAIADQFLQIRLGGDMALMQAVSKRVLLAEEANPGTVLDHDFIQKHVSGFEETRANLLAVEEADVLLATGLTSAQIDELAERYIAADRVIITWAMGLTQHKNSVSTLKELMNLLFLRGNIGKEGAGASPIRGHSNVQGDRTMGIWEQMSPTFLDALQAEFGFDPPRDHGFDSLKTIAGMQSGQIKVFMAVGGNFVAAISDTDAAEAAMRGTELSVQVSTKLNRSHTVTGAAALILPTLGRTEFDLQKSGPQFLSVEDTVCAVHATHGSVPPVSTNLRSELAIIVGVARATLGDAGPVDWQGLQDDYDVIRDHISRVIPGFNDFNRQVRRKGGFVLPNGPRDSRTFTTATGKAMMTVNALEHLERPAGRLILQTVRSHDQFNTTIYALNDRYRGIHKGRDVIFVNPDDIIELGLADGQRVDIFGEWHDGTERVLRNYRVVSYATARGCAAAYYPEANVLVPLDSAGIGSNTPTSKAVIVRLEPAAALVPAADGAVTLG
;
A
#
# COMPACT_ATOMS: atom_id res chain seq x y z
N MET A 1 -30.05 -3.68 34.99
CA MET A 1 -30.11 -3.82 33.51
C MET A 1 -28.82 -4.50 33.11
N SER A 2 -28.92 -5.64 32.42
CA SER A 2 -27.84 -6.63 32.23
C SER A 2 -26.55 -6.01 31.68
N THR A 3 -25.43 -6.32 32.33
CA THR A 3 -24.05 -5.95 31.97
C THR A 3 -23.40 -7.03 31.12
N ASP A 4 -24.09 -7.50 30.08
CA ASP A 4 -23.48 -8.38 29.11
C ASP A 4 -22.65 -7.50 28.16
N GLY A 5 -21.32 -7.53 28.35
CA GLY A 5 -20.36 -6.91 27.45
C GLY A 5 -20.50 -7.49 26.03
N PRO A 6 -19.94 -6.82 25.00
CA PRO A 6 -20.02 -7.29 23.63
C PRO A 6 -19.49 -8.73 23.55
N GLU A 7 -20.37 -9.64 23.16
CA GLU A 7 -20.15 -11.08 23.07
C GLU A 7 -18.88 -11.36 22.25
N LYS A 8 -17.85 -11.94 22.87
CA LYS A 8 -16.69 -12.50 22.15
C LYS A 8 -17.16 -13.77 21.46
N THR A 9 -17.70 -13.68 20.25
CA THR A 9 -17.88 -14.89 19.42
C THR A 9 -16.49 -15.53 19.24
N PRO A 10 -16.29 -16.82 19.58
CA PRO A 10 -15.00 -17.47 19.41
C PRO A 10 -14.63 -17.45 17.92
N VAL A 11 -13.59 -16.70 17.57
CA VAL A 11 -12.97 -16.81 16.24
C VAL A 11 -12.17 -18.11 16.24
N SER A 12 -12.36 -18.97 15.23
CA SER A 12 -11.56 -20.19 15.09
C SER A 12 -10.08 -19.84 15.11
N ALA A 13 -9.30 -20.62 15.87
CA ALA A 13 -7.87 -20.46 16.00
C ALA A 13 -7.10 -21.04 14.80
N GLU A 14 -7.73 -21.94 14.05
CA GLU A 14 -7.08 -22.75 13.02
C GLU A 14 -7.09 -22.06 11.64
N ASN A 15 -6.03 -22.31 10.86
CA ASN A 15 -5.89 -21.93 9.44
C ASN A 15 -6.45 -23.03 8.53
N ASP A 16 -7.54 -23.68 8.92
CA ASP A 16 -8.32 -24.53 8.02
C ASP A 16 -9.70 -23.89 7.90
N TYR A 17 -10.13 -23.61 6.67
CA TYR A 17 -11.44 -23.01 6.39
C TYR A 17 -12.41 -24.09 5.89
N PRO A 18 -12.90 -25.01 6.76
CA PRO A 18 -13.77 -26.10 6.33
C PRO A 18 -15.14 -25.58 5.84
N GLU A 19 -15.52 -24.37 6.24
CA GLU A 19 -16.76 -23.71 5.84
C GLU A 19 -16.61 -22.81 4.60
N LEU A 20 -15.46 -22.83 3.92
CA LEU A 20 -15.22 -22.03 2.71
C LEU A 20 -16.27 -22.34 1.63
N THR A 21 -17.09 -21.35 1.28
CA THR A 21 -18.04 -21.44 0.17
C THR A 21 -17.67 -20.48 -0.96
N VAL A 22 -18.03 -20.89 -2.18
CA VAL A 22 -17.89 -20.11 -3.40
C VAL A 22 -19.28 -19.91 -3.97
N GLU A 23 -19.70 -18.66 -4.04
CA GLU A 23 -20.99 -18.22 -4.55
C GLU A 23 -20.84 -17.42 -5.84
N ARG A 24 -21.95 -16.90 -6.37
CA ARG A 24 -21.95 -16.08 -7.57
C ARG A 24 -21.25 -14.74 -7.30
N ARG A 25 -20.29 -14.39 -8.16
CA ARG A 25 -19.63 -13.08 -8.18
C ARG A 25 -20.59 -11.92 -8.41
N GLU A 26 -20.23 -10.76 -7.87
CA GLU A 26 -20.96 -9.52 -8.11
C GLU A 26 -20.42 -8.78 -9.34
N ASP A 27 -21.32 -8.23 -10.15
CA ASP A 27 -20.99 -7.36 -11.29
C ASP A 27 -21.07 -5.87 -10.92
N TRP A 28 -21.05 -5.53 -9.62
CA TRP A 28 -21.11 -4.16 -9.12
C TRP A 28 -20.51 -3.99 -7.72
N ALA A 29 -19.99 -2.79 -7.44
CA ALA A 29 -19.42 -2.41 -6.14
C ALA A 29 -20.34 -1.53 -5.27
N VAL A 30 -20.16 -1.63 -3.94
CA VAL A 30 -20.77 -0.83 -2.86
C VAL A 30 -22.25 -1.14 -2.57
N GLY A 31 -23.20 -0.28 -2.98
CA GLY A 31 -24.65 -0.38 -2.74
C GLY A 31 -25.12 -0.49 -1.28
N MET A 32 -26.40 -0.84 -1.08
CA MET A 32 -26.98 -0.99 0.27
C MET A 32 -26.27 -2.04 1.15
N PRO A 33 -25.83 -3.21 0.65
CA PRO A 33 -25.06 -4.16 1.45
C PRO A 33 -23.81 -3.56 2.08
N ALA A 34 -23.13 -2.62 1.41
CA ALA A 34 -21.97 -1.94 1.98
C ALA A 34 -22.30 -1.14 3.24
N ILE A 35 -23.50 -0.53 3.31
CA ILE A 35 -23.95 0.18 4.51
C ILE A 35 -24.22 -0.81 5.64
N PHE A 36 -24.99 -1.86 5.39
CA PHE A 36 -25.32 -2.85 6.41
C PHE A 36 -24.06 -3.54 6.95
N ASN A 37 -23.18 -4.00 6.05
CA ASN A 37 -21.98 -4.75 6.40
C ASN A 37 -20.88 -3.90 7.08
N SER A 38 -20.98 -2.56 7.02
CA SER A 38 -20.10 -1.66 7.76
C SER A 38 -20.70 -1.16 9.07
N MET A 39 -21.99 -0.80 9.08
CA MET A 39 -22.64 -0.18 10.24
C MET A 39 -23.04 -1.18 11.31
N GLU A 40 -23.52 -2.36 10.94
CA GLU A 40 -23.91 -3.37 11.93
C GLU A 40 -22.71 -3.83 12.77
N PRO A 41 -21.54 -4.20 12.19
CA PRO A 41 -20.36 -4.54 12.99
C PRO A 41 -19.87 -3.37 13.83
N ALA A 42 -19.94 -2.13 13.31
CA ALA A 42 -19.55 -0.93 14.05
C ALA A 42 -20.40 -0.76 15.31
N ILE A 43 -21.73 -0.81 15.18
CA ILE A 43 -22.67 -0.67 16.30
C ILE A 43 -22.47 -1.81 17.31
N ARG A 44 -22.35 -3.06 16.84
CA ARG A 44 -22.15 -4.22 17.72
C ARG A 44 -20.83 -4.14 18.51
N ARG A 45 -19.74 -3.68 17.87
CA ARG A 45 -18.40 -3.67 18.48
C ARG A 45 -18.08 -2.41 19.28
N MET A 46 -18.53 -1.24 18.83
CA MET A 46 -18.19 0.06 19.43
C MET A 46 -19.35 0.70 20.20
N GLY A 47 -20.58 0.22 20.02
CA GLY A 47 -21.79 0.86 20.52
C GLY A 47 -22.25 2.04 19.64
N LEU A 48 -23.52 2.43 19.79
CA LEU A 48 -24.18 3.43 18.94
C LEU A 48 -23.53 4.82 19.02
N ALA A 49 -23.26 5.32 20.24
CA ALA A 49 -22.75 6.67 20.43
C ALA A 49 -21.34 6.86 19.84
N ARG A 50 -20.42 5.92 20.11
CA ARG A 50 -19.05 5.95 19.56
C ARG A 50 -19.05 5.78 18.04
N THR A 51 -19.89 4.89 17.52
CA THR A 51 -20.07 4.69 16.06
C THR A 51 -20.57 5.97 15.39
N ALA A 52 -21.64 6.57 15.91
CA ALA A 52 -22.19 7.81 15.35
C ALA A 52 -21.13 8.93 15.35
N LYS A 53 -20.40 9.12 16.46
CA LYS A 53 -19.34 10.12 16.51
C LYS A 53 -18.26 9.87 15.46
N LEU A 54 -17.65 8.68 15.44
CA LEU A 54 -16.54 8.37 14.53
C LEU A 54 -16.94 8.38 13.04
N MET A 55 -18.13 7.88 12.70
CA MET A 55 -18.60 7.85 11.31
C MET A 55 -19.01 9.23 10.78
N THR A 56 -19.31 10.19 11.66
CA THR A 56 -19.57 11.58 11.28
C THR A 56 -18.33 12.47 11.30
N THR A 57 -17.20 12.00 11.86
CA THR A 57 -15.94 12.76 11.93
C THR A 57 -14.85 12.24 10.99
N ILE A 58 -14.93 10.98 10.52
CA ILE A 58 -13.97 10.45 9.54
C ILE A 58 -13.94 11.28 8.25
N ASN A 59 -12.74 11.59 7.79
CA ASN A 59 -12.43 12.40 6.60
C ASN A 59 -13.19 13.74 6.62
N GLN A 60 -13.43 14.32 7.80
CA GLN A 60 -13.95 15.67 7.95
C GLN A 60 -12.84 16.62 8.37
N LYS A 61 -12.98 17.90 8.03
CA LYS A 61 -11.96 18.93 8.24
C LYS A 61 -11.42 18.99 9.67
N ASP A 62 -12.32 18.99 10.65
CA ASP A 62 -11.98 19.06 12.08
C ASP A 62 -12.08 17.67 12.74
N GLY A 63 -12.08 16.61 11.92
CA GLY A 63 -12.08 15.22 12.34
C GLY A 63 -10.75 14.55 12.01
N PHE A 64 -10.77 13.23 11.84
CA PHE A 64 -9.58 12.43 11.56
C PHE A 64 -9.62 11.85 10.15
N ASP A 65 -8.46 11.66 9.55
CA ASP A 65 -8.36 11.01 8.25
C ASP A 65 -8.35 9.49 8.37
N CYS A 66 -8.95 8.82 7.39
CA CYS A 66 -8.95 7.38 7.33
C CYS A 66 -7.51 6.83 7.34
N MET A 67 -7.24 5.99 8.32
CA MET A 67 -5.98 5.27 8.55
C MET A 67 -5.71 4.14 7.55
N SER A 68 -6.55 3.98 6.52
CA SER A 68 -6.36 2.99 5.45
C SER A 68 -5.72 3.61 4.23
N CYS A 69 -6.47 4.31 3.37
CA CYS A 69 -5.97 4.75 2.06
C CYS A 69 -5.72 6.25 1.94
N ALA A 70 -4.73 6.65 1.14
CA ALA A 70 -4.40 8.05 0.84
C ALA A 70 -5.28 8.66 -0.26
N TRP A 71 -6.55 8.25 -0.34
CA TRP A 71 -7.47 8.82 -1.31
C TRP A 71 -7.83 10.26 -0.89
N PRO A 72 -7.70 11.25 -1.78
CA PRO A 72 -7.95 12.65 -1.48
C PRO A 72 -9.36 12.94 -0.97
N ASP A 73 -9.43 13.94 -0.10
CA ASP A 73 -10.71 14.49 0.35
C ASP A 73 -11.18 15.60 -0.58
N PRO A 74 -12.44 15.54 -1.08
CA PRO A 74 -12.98 16.61 -1.90
C PRO A 74 -13.14 17.90 -1.07
N ASP A 75 -13.02 19.06 -1.72
CA ASP A 75 -13.31 20.36 -1.11
C ASP A 75 -14.74 20.45 -0.54
N ARG A 76 -15.68 19.78 -1.22
CA ARG A 76 -17.07 19.62 -0.79
C ARG A 76 -17.28 18.22 -0.22
N ARG A 77 -17.07 18.10 1.10
CA ARG A 77 -17.25 16.85 1.86
C ARG A 77 -18.72 16.59 2.16
N LYS A 78 -19.14 15.33 2.01
CA LYS A 78 -20.49 14.91 2.42
C LYS A 78 -20.49 14.65 3.94
N THR A 79 -21.67 14.60 4.55
CA THR A 79 -21.81 14.29 5.99
C THR A 79 -21.24 12.92 6.35
N LEU A 80 -21.33 11.96 5.43
CA LEU A 80 -20.72 10.63 5.54
C LEU A 80 -19.67 10.49 4.43
N GLU A 81 -18.45 10.93 4.72
CA GLU A 81 -17.34 10.97 3.76
C GLU A 81 -16.42 9.73 3.93
N PHE A 82 -17.00 8.53 3.89
CA PHE A 82 -16.23 7.29 4.01
C PHE A 82 -16.74 6.19 3.07
N CYS A 83 -15.89 5.19 2.84
CA CYS A 83 -16.26 3.95 2.15
C CYS A 83 -16.41 2.79 3.14
N GLU A 84 -16.95 1.66 2.67
CA GLU A 84 -17.13 0.44 3.46
C GLU A 84 -15.83 0.01 4.17
N ASN A 85 -14.71 -0.03 3.45
CA ASN A 85 -13.40 -0.38 4.02
C ASN A 85 -12.88 0.67 5.02
N GLY A 86 -13.15 1.96 4.80
CA GLY A 86 -12.83 3.01 5.77
C GLY A 86 -13.61 2.82 7.09
N ALA A 87 -14.89 2.49 7.02
CA ALA A 87 -15.69 2.18 8.20
C ALA A 87 -15.23 0.90 8.92
N ARG A 88 -14.83 -0.14 8.17
CA ARG A 88 -14.22 -1.35 8.75
C ARG A 88 -12.91 -1.05 9.47
N ALA A 89 -12.05 -0.22 8.88
CA ALA A 89 -10.79 0.19 9.48
C ALA A 89 -11.00 0.92 10.81
N VAL A 90 -11.91 1.90 10.84
CA VAL A 90 -12.30 2.60 12.07
C VAL A 90 -12.87 1.63 13.09
N THR A 91 -13.75 0.72 12.68
CA THR A 91 -14.32 -0.28 13.58
C THR A 91 -13.27 -1.22 14.16
N TRP A 92 -12.26 -1.57 13.37
CA TRP A 92 -11.18 -2.46 13.77
C TRP A 92 -10.21 -1.79 14.76
N GLU A 93 -9.86 -0.52 14.55
CA GLU A 93 -8.95 0.27 15.40
C GLU A 93 -9.66 0.80 16.65
N ALA A 94 -10.82 1.42 16.50
CA ALA A 94 -11.50 2.12 17.60
C ALA A 94 -12.37 1.21 18.47
N THR A 95 -12.20 -0.12 18.32
CA THR A 95 -12.89 -1.11 19.15
C THR A 95 -12.49 -0.96 20.63
N PRO A 96 -13.47 -1.02 21.57
CA PRO A 96 -13.19 -1.03 23.00
C PRO A 96 -12.80 -2.43 23.51
N VAL A 97 -12.68 -3.44 22.65
CA VAL A 97 -12.18 -4.77 23.03
C VAL A 97 -10.68 -4.68 23.26
N LEU A 98 -10.22 -5.08 24.44
CA LEU A 98 -8.83 -4.99 24.87
C LEU A 98 -8.20 -6.38 24.99
N VAL A 99 -6.90 -6.47 24.74
CA VAL A 99 -6.08 -7.62 25.13
C VAL A 99 -5.87 -7.52 26.64
N PRO A 100 -6.40 -8.46 27.45
CA PRO A 100 -6.28 -8.37 28.89
C PRO A 100 -4.88 -8.79 29.36
N HIS A 101 -4.47 -8.37 30.55
CA HIS A 101 -3.14 -8.64 31.10
C HIS A 101 -2.81 -10.14 31.16
N GLU A 102 -3.77 -10.97 31.58
CA GLU A 102 -3.63 -12.43 31.68
C GLU A 102 -3.40 -13.12 30.32
N PHE A 103 -3.64 -12.43 29.21
CA PHE A 103 -3.38 -12.94 27.86
C PHE A 103 -1.92 -13.36 27.68
N TRP A 104 -0.99 -12.56 28.20
CA TRP A 104 0.45 -12.76 28.02
C TRP A 104 1.01 -13.92 28.83
N GLN A 105 0.35 -14.28 29.94
CA GLN A 105 0.67 -15.48 30.72
C GLN A 105 0.05 -16.73 30.10
N LYS A 106 -1.07 -16.60 29.39
CA LYS A 106 -1.83 -17.71 28.83
C LYS A 106 -1.22 -18.24 27.53
N TYR A 107 -0.75 -17.35 26.65
CA TYR A 107 -0.27 -17.72 25.33
C TYR A 107 1.23 -17.47 25.21
N SER A 108 1.97 -18.54 24.92
CA SER A 108 3.36 -18.41 24.49
C SER A 108 3.43 -17.81 23.10
N VAL A 109 4.61 -17.30 22.72
CA VAL A 109 4.86 -16.80 21.37
C VAL A 109 4.62 -17.90 20.32
N SER A 110 4.97 -19.15 20.63
CA SER A 110 4.70 -20.30 19.78
C SER A 110 3.19 -20.57 19.64
N ASP A 111 2.42 -20.51 20.73
CA ASP A 111 0.95 -20.67 20.67
C ASP A 111 0.29 -19.61 19.78
N LEU A 112 0.83 -18.38 19.81
CA LEU A 112 0.35 -17.28 18.97
C LEU A 112 0.77 -17.46 17.50
N ALA A 113 1.95 -18.03 17.24
CA ALA A 113 2.42 -18.30 15.88
C ALA A 113 1.49 -19.27 15.14
N ASP A 114 0.87 -20.23 15.83
CA ASP A 114 -0.10 -21.17 15.23
C ASP A 114 -1.45 -20.53 14.89
N LYS A 115 -1.69 -19.27 15.29
CA LYS A 115 -2.97 -18.58 15.05
C LYS A 115 -3.00 -17.89 13.70
N SER A 116 -4.19 -17.79 13.11
CA SER A 116 -4.40 -17.03 11.89
C SER A 116 -4.17 -15.52 12.09
N GLU A 117 -3.78 -14.82 11.03
CA GLU A 117 -3.66 -13.35 11.03
C GLU A 117 -4.99 -12.68 11.43
N TYR A 118 -6.11 -13.28 10.97
CA TYR A 118 -7.45 -12.85 11.35
C TYR A 118 -7.69 -13.01 12.85
N TRP A 119 -7.35 -14.14 13.44
CA TRP A 119 -7.51 -14.40 14.88
C TRP A 119 -6.69 -13.42 15.71
N LEU A 120 -5.42 -13.20 15.33
CA LEU A 120 -4.52 -12.25 16.02
C LEU A 120 -5.13 -10.84 16.04
N GLY A 121 -5.54 -10.32 14.87
CA GLY A 121 -6.15 -9.00 14.76
C GLY A 121 -7.50 -8.85 15.47
N MET A 122 -8.15 -9.96 15.84
CA MET A 122 -9.44 -9.99 16.53
C MET A 122 -9.34 -10.02 18.06
N GLN A 123 -8.14 -10.14 18.65
CA GLN A 123 -7.98 -10.22 20.11
C GLN A 123 -8.26 -8.90 20.86
N GLY A 124 -8.20 -7.76 20.16
CA GLY A 124 -8.47 -6.44 20.74
C GLY A 124 -7.28 -5.48 20.64
N ARG A 125 -7.41 -4.32 21.29
CA ARG A 125 -6.38 -3.30 21.40
C ARG A 125 -5.33 -3.68 22.42
N LEU A 126 -4.06 -3.46 22.07
CA LEU A 126 -2.94 -3.53 22.99
C LEU A 126 -2.99 -2.32 23.93
N THR A 127 -2.68 -2.51 25.22
CA THR A 127 -2.87 -1.45 26.24
C THR A 127 -1.73 -1.25 27.22
N GLU A 128 -0.75 -2.15 27.27
CA GLU A 128 0.46 -2.03 28.09
C GLU A 128 1.69 -2.53 27.33
N PRO A 129 2.88 -1.92 27.53
CA PRO A 129 4.12 -2.45 26.97
C PRO A 129 4.38 -3.86 27.48
N VAL A 130 4.80 -4.76 26.59
CA VAL A 130 5.20 -6.11 26.98
C VAL A 130 6.55 -6.49 26.38
N TYR A 131 7.35 -7.19 27.17
CA TYR A 131 8.69 -7.64 26.84
C TYR A 131 8.80 -9.15 26.90
N LYS A 132 9.42 -9.74 25.88
CA LYS A 132 9.84 -11.13 25.84
C LYS A 132 11.38 -11.16 25.91
N PRO A 133 11.97 -11.54 27.05
CA PRO A 133 13.42 -11.73 27.15
C PRO A 133 13.94 -12.84 26.22
N ALA A 134 15.25 -12.79 25.93
CA ALA A 134 15.96 -13.89 25.28
C ALA A 134 15.75 -15.21 26.06
N GLY A 135 15.42 -16.29 25.34
CA GLY A 135 15.12 -17.60 25.92
C GLY A 135 13.74 -17.74 26.60
N SER A 136 12.97 -16.66 26.79
CA SER A 136 11.60 -16.75 27.29
C SER A 136 10.63 -17.20 26.20
N ALA A 137 9.64 -18.02 26.56
CA ALA A 137 8.53 -18.41 25.70
C ALA A 137 7.36 -17.41 25.73
N HIS A 138 7.30 -16.52 26.71
CA HIS A 138 6.18 -15.60 26.94
C HIS A 138 6.61 -14.14 26.97
N TYR A 139 5.69 -13.28 26.58
CA TYR A 139 5.73 -11.85 26.88
C TYR A 139 5.34 -11.61 28.34
N ALA A 140 5.93 -10.60 28.97
CA ALA A 140 5.57 -10.13 30.30
C ALA A 140 5.39 -8.60 30.25
N PRO A 141 4.36 -8.05 30.91
CA PRO A 141 4.18 -6.61 30.99
C PRO A 141 5.34 -5.91 31.70
N VAL A 142 5.74 -4.77 31.14
CA VAL A 142 6.83 -3.92 31.64
C VAL A 142 6.36 -2.47 31.71
N SER A 143 7.05 -1.66 32.51
CA SER A 143 6.80 -0.22 32.53
C SER A 143 7.29 0.45 31.23
N TRP A 144 6.80 1.65 30.92
CA TRP A 144 7.32 2.44 29.80
C TRP A 144 8.80 2.77 29.94
N ASP A 145 9.24 3.16 31.15
CA ASP A 145 10.64 3.50 31.41
C ASP A 145 11.54 2.27 31.18
N GLU A 146 11.13 1.10 31.68
CA GLU A 146 11.84 -0.16 31.44
C GLU A 146 11.88 -0.52 29.95
N ALA A 147 10.77 -0.38 29.23
CA ALA A 147 10.71 -0.62 27.80
C ALA A 147 11.69 0.29 27.02
N PHE A 148 11.74 1.59 27.36
CA PHE A 148 12.67 2.52 26.74
C PHE A 148 14.13 2.20 27.08
N THR A 149 14.42 1.84 28.34
CA THR A 149 15.76 1.40 28.75
C THR A 149 16.21 0.17 27.96
N ILE A 150 15.35 -0.83 27.79
CA ILE A 150 15.68 -2.05 27.01
C ILE A 150 16.06 -1.69 25.57
N VAL A 151 15.26 -0.86 24.88
CA VAL A 151 15.57 -0.46 23.49
C VAL A 151 16.85 0.38 23.44
N GLY A 152 16.97 1.38 24.31
CA GLY A 152 18.12 2.26 24.33
C GLY A 152 19.42 1.52 24.62
N ASP A 153 19.43 0.61 25.59
CA ASP A 153 20.61 -0.19 25.93
C ASP A 153 21.00 -1.15 24.81
N ALA A 154 20.03 -1.78 24.13
CA ALA A 154 20.31 -2.61 22.96
C ALA A 154 20.94 -1.81 21.82
N LEU A 155 20.41 -0.62 21.51
CA LEU A 155 20.95 0.24 20.45
C LEU A 155 22.37 0.76 20.79
N LYS A 156 22.63 1.16 22.04
CA LYS A 156 23.96 1.61 22.50
C LYS A 156 25.00 0.48 22.51
N ALA A 157 24.57 -0.78 22.57
CA ALA A 157 25.45 -1.94 22.60
C ALA A 157 25.91 -2.41 21.22
N LEU A 158 25.37 -1.85 20.13
CA LEU A 158 25.76 -2.17 18.77
C LEU A 158 27.18 -1.67 18.46
N ASP A 159 27.90 -2.41 17.62
CA ASP A 159 29.25 -2.02 17.18
C ASP A 159 29.19 -0.91 16.12
N SER A 160 28.07 -0.83 15.39
CA SER A 160 27.76 0.21 14.41
C SER A 160 26.27 0.56 14.43
N PRO A 161 25.87 1.83 14.24
CA PRO A 161 24.47 2.21 14.07
C PRO A 161 23.77 1.51 12.89
N ASP A 162 24.54 1.13 11.86
CA ASP A 162 24.02 0.40 10.69
C ASP A 162 23.64 -1.05 11.00
N GLU A 163 23.88 -1.53 12.23
CA GLU A 163 23.34 -2.81 12.70
C GLU A 163 21.87 -2.72 13.16
N ALA A 164 21.27 -1.54 13.07
CA ALA A 164 19.85 -1.33 13.31
C ALA A 164 19.09 -0.97 12.03
N ALA A 165 17.82 -1.35 11.95
CA ALA A 165 16.88 -0.92 10.91
C ALA A 165 15.57 -0.39 11.52
N PHE A 166 15.08 0.72 10.97
CA PHE A 166 13.95 1.50 11.47
C PHE A 166 12.82 1.51 10.44
N TYR A 167 12.00 0.47 10.45
CA TYR A 167 10.91 0.29 9.48
C TYR A 167 9.71 1.19 9.79
N THR A 168 9.12 1.76 8.74
CA THR A 168 7.90 2.56 8.86
C THR A 168 6.79 2.02 7.98
N SER A 169 5.60 1.82 8.56
CA SER A 169 4.40 1.64 7.75
C SER A 169 3.92 2.98 7.21
N GLY A 170 3.39 2.99 5.99
CA GLY A 170 2.78 4.16 5.32
C GLY A 170 1.56 4.77 6.04
N ARG A 171 1.28 4.35 7.28
CA ARG A 171 0.26 4.90 8.15
C ARG A 171 0.83 5.89 9.15
N ALA A 172 2.13 6.00 9.38
CA ALA A 172 2.66 7.03 10.28
C ALA A 172 2.22 8.42 9.79
N ALA A 173 1.94 9.36 10.68
CA ALA A 173 1.63 10.73 10.27
C ALA A 173 2.90 11.54 10.03
N ASN A 174 2.80 12.71 9.39
CA ASN A 174 3.96 13.49 8.98
C ASN A 174 4.89 13.86 10.15
N GLU A 175 4.34 14.33 11.26
CA GLU A 175 5.13 14.70 12.43
C GLU A 175 5.82 13.47 13.03
N THR A 176 5.13 12.34 13.08
CA THR A 176 5.69 11.06 13.55
C THR A 176 6.82 10.58 12.63
N ALA A 177 6.60 10.56 11.32
CA ALA A 177 7.59 10.18 10.33
C ALA A 177 8.84 11.08 10.39
N PHE A 178 8.65 12.39 10.50
CA PHE A 178 9.76 13.33 10.59
C PHE A 178 10.62 13.09 11.84
N VAL A 179 9.99 12.89 13.00
CA VAL A 179 10.72 12.60 14.25
C VAL A 179 11.39 11.23 14.21
N TYR A 180 10.78 10.23 13.57
CA TYR A 180 11.36 8.89 13.45
C TYR A 180 12.62 8.87 12.59
N GLN A 181 12.60 9.51 11.42
CA GLN A 181 13.80 9.61 10.59
C GLN A 181 14.89 10.48 11.26
N LEU A 182 14.48 11.52 11.99
CA LEU A 182 15.39 12.38 12.73
C LEU A 182 16.13 11.57 13.79
N PHE A 183 15.40 10.72 14.53
CA PHE A 183 15.98 9.80 15.50
C PHE A 183 16.96 8.82 14.84
N ALA A 184 16.56 8.11 13.77
CA ALA A 184 17.43 7.14 13.11
C ALA A 184 18.73 7.78 12.59
N ARG A 185 18.66 8.98 12.00
CA ARG A 185 19.82 9.70 11.50
C ARG A 185 20.69 10.31 12.60
N ALA A 186 20.07 10.78 13.69
CA ALA A 186 20.81 11.24 14.87
C ALA A 186 21.50 10.07 15.60
N PHE A 187 20.92 8.85 15.53
CA PHE A 187 21.55 7.62 15.98
C PHE A 187 22.72 7.20 15.08
N GLY A 188 22.67 7.57 13.79
CA GLY A 188 23.81 7.44 12.87
C GLY A 188 23.61 6.45 11.74
N THR A 189 22.37 6.09 11.38
CA THR A 189 22.10 5.23 10.21
C THR A 189 21.06 5.82 9.25
N ASN A 190 21.12 5.39 7.99
CA ASN A 190 20.09 5.63 6.97
C ASN A 190 19.21 4.39 6.71
N ASN A 191 19.31 3.33 7.51
CA ASN A 191 18.48 2.12 7.39
C ASN A 191 17.01 2.39 7.76
N LEU A 192 16.28 2.96 6.80
CA LEU A 192 14.89 3.40 6.92
C LEU A 192 14.01 2.70 5.86
N PRO A 193 13.91 1.35 5.89
CA PRO A 193 13.03 0.64 4.99
C PRO A 193 11.57 1.04 5.25
N ASP A 194 10.75 1.09 4.20
CA ASP A 194 9.35 1.47 4.33
C ASP A 194 8.43 0.65 3.43
N CYS A 195 7.12 0.82 3.61
CA CYS A 195 6.16 0.11 2.77
C CYS A 195 6.15 0.57 1.31
N SER A 196 6.71 1.74 0.98
CA SER A 196 6.84 2.21 -0.39
C SER A 196 7.88 1.39 -1.18
N ASN A 197 8.96 0.91 -0.53
CA ASN A 197 9.91 -0.02 -1.17
C ASN A 197 9.18 -1.24 -1.79
N MET A 198 8.12 -1.71 -1.12
CA MET A 198 7.31 -2.86 -1.56
C MET A 198 6.14 -2.52 -2.50
N CYS A 199 5.82 -1.23 -2.66
CA CYS A 199 4.64 -0.78 -3.38
C CYS A 199 4.98 0.12 -4.57
N HIS A 200 5.48 1.33 -4.30
CA HIS A 200 5.50 2.43 -5.27
C HIS A 200 6.89 3.00 -5.53
N GLU A 201 7.96 2.36 -5.03
CA GLU A 201 9.34 2.75 -5.37
C GLU A 201 9.54 2.87 -6.88
N ALA A 202 9.06 1.90 -7.67
CA ALA A 202 9.11 1.97 -9.14
C ALA A 202 8.46 3.23 -9.73
N THR A 203 7.39 3.75 -9.11
CA THR A 203 6.80 5.05 -9.50
C THR A 203 7.72 6.21 -9.17
N GLY A 204 8.31 6.20 -7.97
CA GLY A 204 9.28 7.22 -7.53
C GLY A 204 10.48 7.28 -8.48
N THR A 205 11.08 6.13 -8.78
CA THR A 205 12.21 5.98 -9.71
C THR A 205 11.83 6.47 -11.11
N ALA A 206 10.76 5.95 -11.71
CA ALA A 206 10.39 6.28 -13.08
C ALA A 206 10.08 7.78 -13.26
N LEU A 207 9.17 8.33 -12.47
CA LEU A 207 8.76 9.73 -12.60
C LEU A 207 9.85 10.69 -12.11
N GLY A 208 10.65 10.30 -11.12
CA GLY A 208 11.84 11.06 -10.70
C GLY A 208 12.80 11.27 -11.86
N GLU A 209 13.06 10.22 -12.65
CA GLU A 209 13.91 10.31 -13.83
C GLU A 209 13.29 11.13 -14.98
N VAL A 210 12.00 10.94 -15.28
CA VAL A 210 11.39 11.54 -16.49
C VAL A 210 10.75 12.90 -16.30
N ILE A 211 10.34 13.27 -15.08
CA ILE A 211 9.72 14.57 -14.77
C ILE A 211 10.30 15.26 -13.53
N GLY A 212 11.24 14.62 -12.82
CA GLY A 212 11.92 15.21 -11.67
C GLY A 212 11.17 15.10 -10.34
N ILE A 213 9.94 14.54 -10.34
CA ILE A 213 9.14 14.36 -9.12
C ILE A 213 8.34 13.06 -9.19
N GLY A 214 8.48 12.22 -8.17
CA GLY A 214 7.84 10.90 -8.10
C GLY A 214 6.36 10.91 -7.67
N LYS A 215 5.60 12.00 -7.89
CA LYS A 215 4.25 12.22 -7.32
C LYS A 215 3.17 12.39 -8.39
N SER A 216 1.89 12.35 -8.00
CA SER A 216 0.77 12.65 -8.91
C SER A 216 0.90 14.04 -9.51
N THR A 217 0.67 14.17 -10.82
CA THR A 217 0.71 15.44 -11.55
C THR A 217 -0.69 16.02 -11.79
N ILE A 218 -1.69 15.52 -11.08
CA ILE A 218 -3.08 16.02 -11.13
C ILE A 218 -3.56 16.44 -9.74
N ALA A 219 -4.57 17.30 -9.70
CA ALA A 219 -5.39 17.60 -8.54
C ALA A 219 -6.68 16.74 -8.54
N TYR A 220 -7.41 16.73 -7.42
CA TYR A 220 -8.69 16.00 -7.33
C TYR A 220 -9.71 16.47 -8.38
N ASP A 221 -9.83 17.78 -8.57
CA ASP A 221 -10.81 18.38 -9.49
C ASP A 221 -10.53 18.07 -10.97
N ASP A 222 -9.33 17.58 -11.31
CA ASP A 222 -9.01 17.20 -12.69
C ASP A 222 -9.83 16.01 -13.17
N PHE A 223 -10.27 15.12 -12.25
CA PHE A 223 -11.18 14.03 -12.61
C PHE A 223 -12.49 14.52 -13.24
N GLU A 224 -13.01 15.68 -12.84
CA GLU A 224 -14.24 16.24 -13.43
C GLU A 224 -14.00 16.99 -14.76
N ARG A 225 -12.73 17.28 -15.10
CA ARG A 225 -12.34 18.10 -16.26
C ARG A 225 -11.77 17.29 -17.42
N THR A 226 -11.54 16.01 -17.20
CA THR A 226 -10.91 15.07 -18.13
C THR A 226 -11.89 14.57 -19.20
N ASP A 227 -11.37 14.22 -20.37
CA ASP A 227 -12.15 13.61 -21.46
C ASP A 227 -12.00 12.07 -21.44
N LEU A 228 -10.85 11.57 -20.98
CA LEU A 228 -10.51 10.16 -20.93
C LEU A 228 -9.72 9.82 -19.67
N ILE A 229 -10.18 8.81 -18.94
CA ILE A 229 -9.44 8.20 -17.83
C ILE A 229 -9.05 6.78 -18.22
N ILE A 230 -7.76 6.48 -18.20
CA ILE A 230 -7.22 5.13 -18.38
C ILE A 230 -6.82 4.60 -16.99
N VAL A 231 -7.60 3.67 -16.45
CA VAL A 231 -7.37 3.03 -15.15
C VAL A 231 -6.60 1.72 -15.36
N MET A 232 -5.34 1.67 -14.95
CA MET A 232 -4.44 0.54 -15.21
C MET A 232 -3.97 -0.15 -13.93
N GLY A 233 -4.05 -1.49 -13.88
CA GLY A 233 -3.49 -2.27 -12.77
C GLY A 233 -4.03 -1.88 -11.39
N GLN A 234 -5.30 -1.47 -11.32
CA GLN A 234 -5.96 -1.01 -10.11
C GLN A 234 -7.34 -1.66 -9.96
N ASN A 235 -7.76 -1.87 -8.72
CA ASN A 235 -9.13 -2.25 -8.35
C ASN A 235 -9.74 -1.17 -7.41
N PRO A 236 -10.33 -0.10 -7.96
CA PRO A 236 -10.90 0.97 -7.15
C PRO A 236 -12.01 0.47 -6.21
N GLY A 237 -12.81 -0.52 -6.61
CA GLY A 237 -13.93 -1.02 -5.81
C GLY A 237 -13.52 -1.64 -4.47
N THR A 238 -12.30 -2.19 -4.38
CA THR A 238 -11.76 -2.80 -3.16
C THR A 238 -10.72 -1.89 -2.49
N ASN A 239 -9.79 -1.33 -3.26
CA ASN A 239 -8.60 -0.68 -2.72
C ASN A 239 -8.81 0.82 -2.46
N HIS A 240 -9.65 1.49 -3.26
CA HIS A 240 -9.90 2.93 -3.18
C HIS A 240 -11.37 3.25 -3.47
N PRO A 241 -12.35 2.72 -2.71
CA PRO A 241 -13.75 2.79 -3.16
C PRO A 241 -14.32 4.21 -3.28
N ARG A 242 -13.70 5.19 -2.60
CA ARG A 242 -14.04 6.61 -2.74
C ARG A 242 -13.75 7.14 -4.16
N MET A 243 -12.74 6.59 -4.85
CA MET A 243 -12.44 6.90 -6.26
C MET A 243 -13.62 6.62 -7.19
N LEU A 244 -14.47 5.63 -6.88
CA LEU A 244 -15.65 5.35 -7.70
C LEU A 244 -16.61 6.54 -7.80
N THR A 245 -16.61 7.43 -6.80
CA THR A 245 -17.39 8.67 -6.87
C THR A 245 -16.78 9.64 -7.87
N ALA A 246 -15.45 9.84 -7.85
CA ALA A 246 -14.76 10.69 -8.84
C ALA A 246 -14.92 10.15 -10.28
N LEU A 247 -14.84 8.82 -10.46
CA LEU A 247 -15.10 8.18 -11.76
C LEU A 247 -16.55 8.33 -12.22
N GLU A 248 -17.52 8.19 -11.31
CA GLU A 248 -18.94 8.44 -11.61
C GLU A 248 -19.17 9.91 -11.99
N ASP A 249 -18.53 10.86 -11.31
CA ASP A 249 -18.65 12.28 -11.59
C ASP A 249 -18.04 12.65 -12.95
N ALA A 250 -16.86 12.10 -13.28
CA ALA A 250 -16.24 12.21 -14.60
C ALA A 250 -17.19 11.69 -15.71
N LYS A 251 -17.82 10.53 -15.51
CA LYS A 251 -18.80 9.97 -16.44
C LYS A 251 -20.02 10.87 -16.61
N CYS A 252 -20.53 11.44 -15.52
CA CYS A 252 -21.63 12.40 -15.57
C CYS A 252 -21.26 13.68 -16.35
N LYS A 253 -19.97 14.02 -16.44
CA LYS A 253 -19.44 15.13 -17.23
C LYS A 253 -19.11 14.76 -18.69
N GLY A 254 -19.25 13.49 -19.06
CA GLY A 254 -19.03 13.00 -20.43
C GLY A 254 -17.68 12.33 -20.66
N ALA A 255 -16.84 12.17 -19.63
CA ALA A 255 -15.56 11.48 -19.77
C ALA A 255 -15.76 10.01 -20.17
N SER A 256 -14.89 9.51 -21.05
CA SER A 256 -14.76 8.08 -21.31
C SER A 256 -13.82 7.44 -20.29
N ILE A 257 -14.06 6.18 -19.92
CA ILE A 257 -13.18 5.43 -19.02
C ILE A 257 -12.78 4.12 -19.68
N VAL A 258 -11.47 3.86 -19.72
CA VAL A 258 -10.90 2.57 -20.10
C VAL A 258 -10.31 1.92 -18.86
N ALA A 259 -10.63 0.64 -18.64
CA ALA A 259 -10.06 -0.15 -17.56
C ALA A 259 -9.15 -1.24 -18.14
N VAL A 260 -7.89 -1.26 -17.70
CA VAL A 260 -6.87 -2.25 -18.09
C VAL A 260 -6.53 -3.09 -16.86
N ASN A 261 -7.02 -4.33 -16.82
CA ASN A 261 -6.82 -5.22 -15.67
C ASN A 261 -6.99 -6.70 -16.09
N PRO A 262 -6.14 -7.64 -15.61
CA PRO A 262 -6.32 -9.08 -15.85
C PRO A 262 -7.64 -9.64 -15.30
N LEU A 263 -8.22 -9.05 -14.25
CA LEU A 263 -9.48 -9.48 -13.64
C LEU A 263 -10.60 -8.46 -13.91
N PRO A 264 -11.81 -8.89 -14.33
CA PRO A 264 -12.98 -8.04 -14.46
C PRO A 264 -13.55 -7.71 -13.07
N GLU A 265 -12.92 -6.78 -12.37
CA GLU A 265 -13.28 -6.38 -11.01
C GLU A 265 -14.62 -5.62 -10.97
N ALA A 266 -15.45 -5.91 -9.97
CA ALA A 266 -16.80 -5.35 -9.84
C ALA A 266 -16.83 -3.82 -9.91
N GLY A 267 -15.84 -3.14 -9.30
CA GLY A 267 -15.70 -1.68 -9.30
C GLY A 267 -15.30 -1.07 -10.65
N LEU A 268 -14.73 -1.86 -11.57
CA LEU A 268 -14.41 -1.42 -12.94
C LEU A 268 -15.59 -1.60 -13.90
N ILE A 269 -16.53 -2.49 -13.55
CA ILE A 269 -17.73 -2.76 -14.35
C ILE A 269 -18.84 -1.77 -13.98
N ARG A 270 -19.25 -1.73 -12.71
CA ARG A 270 -20.44 -0.97 -12.30
C ARG A 270 -20.38 -0.50 -10.86
N TYR A 271 -20.80 0.73 -10.62
CA TYR A 271 -20.89 1.34 -9.30
C TYR A 271 -22.34 1.59 -8.89
N LYS A 272 -22.74 1.14 -7.70
CA LYS A 272 -24.01 1.52 -7.06
C LYS A 272 -23.73 2.46 -5.90
N ASN A 273 -23.75 3.76 -6.20
CA ASN A 273 -23.55 4.81 -5.20
C ASN A 273 -24.77 4.91 -4.25
N PRO A 274 -24.69 4.47 -2.98
CA PRO A 274 -25.85 4.48 -2.09
C PRO A 274 -26.28 5.90 -1.69
N GLN A 275 -25.46 6.91 -1.98
CA GLN A 275 -25.76 8.32 -1.73
C GLN A 275 -26.56 8.96 -2.88
N ARG A 276 -26.84 8.22 -3.97
CA ARG A 276 -27.65 8.67 -5.11
C ARG A 276 -28.84 7.74 -5.32
N VAL A 277 -30.00 8.30 -5.68
CA VAL A 277 -31.24 7.51 -5.90
C VAL A 277 -31.02 6.35 -6.88
N ARG A 278 -30.26 6.57 -7.96
CA ARG A 278 -29.94 5.54 -8.97
C ARG A 278 -29.08 4.39 -8.43
N GLY A 279 -28.30 4.60 -7.37
CA GLY A 279 -27.55 3.53 -6.70
C GLY A 279 -28.33 2.80 -5.61
N VAL A 280 -29.50 3.33 -5.21
CA VAL A 280 -30.40 2.69 -4.23
C VAL A 280 -31.56 1.94 -4.92
N ILE A 281 -32.17 2.53 -5.96
CA ILE A 281 -33.38 1.99 -6.64
C ILE A 281 -33.13 1.74 -8.16
N GLY A 282 -31.90 1.90 -8.65
CA GLY A 282 -31.56 1.76 -10.07
C GLY A 282 -30.45 0.75 -10.39
N LYS A 283 -30.05 0.68 -11.67
CA LYS A 283 -28.98 -0.22 -12.16
C LYS A 283 -27.56 0.22 -11.75
N GLY A 284 -27.39 1.40 -11.14
CA GLY A 284 -26.07 2.01 -10.93
C GLY A 284 -25.49 2.62 -12.21
N THR A 285 -24.21 2.99 -12.14
CA THR A 285 -23.42 3.63 -13.20
C THR A 285 -22.42 2.62 -13.77
N ALA A 286 -22.48 2.37 -15.08
CA ALA A 286 -21.44 1.60 -15.75
C ALA A 286 -20.15 2.44 -15.81
N ILE A 287 -19.03 1.87 -15.37
CA ILE A 287 -17.78 2.62 -15.19
C ILE A 287 -16.97 2.58 -16.50
N ALA A 288 -16.35 1.43 -16.82
CA ALA A 288 -15.57 1.30 -18.03
C ALA A 288 -16.46 1.28 -19.29
N ASP A 289 -16.12 2.11 -20.28
CA ASP A 289 -16.64 2.01 -21.66
C ASP A 289 -15.93 0.90 -22.44
N GLN A 290 -14.67 0.66 -22.10
CA GLN A 290 -13.85 -0.40 -22.65
C GLN A 290 -13.10 -1.09 -21.51
N PHE A 291 -13.15 -2.42 -21.50
CA PHE A 291 -12.37 -3.24 -20.57
C PHE A 291 -11.35 -4.06 -21.34
N LEU A 292 -10.07 -3.81 -21.08
CA LEU A 292 -8.93 -4.53 -21.66
C LEU A 292 -8.43 -5.56 -20.66
N GLN A 293 -8.76 -6.82 -20.93
CA GLN A 293 -8.33 -7.95 -20.12
C GLN A 293 -6.89 -8.34 -20.45
N ILE A 294 -5.94 -7.55 -19.94
CA ILE A 294 -4.52 -7.73 -20.25
C ILE A 294 -3.90 -8.92 -19.50
N ARG A 295 -2.95 -9.59 -20.13
CA ARG A 295 -2.05 -10.57 -19.48
C ARG A 295 -1.10 -9.87 -18.51
N LEU A 296 -0.75 -10.53 -17.42
CA LEU A 296 0.23 -10.02 -16.46
C LEU A 296 1.58 -9.73 -17.14
N GLY A 297 2.09 -8.52 -16.96
CA GLY A 297 3.33 -8.04 -17.57
C GLY A 297 3.19 -7.49 -18.99
N GLY A 298 1.98 -7.45 -19.55
CA GLY A 298 1.73 -6.94 -20.91
C GLY A 298 1.63 -5.42 -21.03
N ASP A 299 1.62 -4.67 -19.91
CA ASP A 299 1.28 -3.25 -19.88
C ASP A 299 2.25 -2.36 -20.69
N MET A 300 3.56 -2.67 -20.66
CA MET A 300 4.56 -1.95 -21.46
C MET A 300 4.28 -2.10 -22.95
N ALA A 301 3.99 -3.32 -23.40
CA ALA A 301 3.66 -3.62 -24.79
C ALA A 301 2.41 -2.87 -25.24
N LEU A 302 1.38 -2.80 -24.39
CA LEU A 302 0.17 -2.04 -24.67
C LEU A 302 0.46 -0.54 -24.84
N MET A 303 1.26 0.06 -23.96
CA MET A 303 1.59 1.49 -24.06
C MET A 303 2.43 1.81 -25.29
N GLN A 304 3.38 0.95 -25.65
CA GLN A 304 4.15 1.12 -26.88
C GLN A 304 3.27 0.96 -28.12
N ALA A 305 2.35 0.00 -28.12
CA ALA A 305 1.43 -0.24 -29.23
C ALA A 305 0.46 0.92 -29.46
N VAL A 306 -0.08 1.50 -28.39
CA VAL A 306 -0.93 2.70 -28.45
C VAL A 306 -0.11 3.91 -28.90
N SER A 307 1.08 4.10 -28.36
CA SER A 307 1.98 5.20 -28.79
C SER A 307 2.36 5.09 -30.27
N LYS A 308 2.63 3.87 -30.77
CA LYS A 308 2.85 3.61 -32.20
C LYS A 308 1.64 4.03 -33.04
N ARG A 309 0.41 3.70 -32.60
CA ARG A 309 -0.83 4.11 -33.30
C ARG A 309 -1.04 5.62 -33.30
N VAL A 310 -0.68 6.30 -32.22
CA VAL A 310 -0.67 7.78 -32.16
C VAL A 310 0.31 8.37 -33.17
N LEU A 311 1.52 7.81 -33.26
CA LEU A 311 2.54 8.25 -34.23
C LEU A 311 2.11 8.00 -35.69
N LEU A 312 1.49 6.85 -35.97
CA LEU A 312 0.96 6.54 -37.30
C LEU A 312 -0.22 7.44 -37.68
N ALA A 313 -1.08 7.78 -36.73
CA ALA A 313 -2.18 8.73 -36.94
C ALA A 313 -1.65 10.14 -37.27
N GLU A 314 -0.55 10.56 -36.62
CA GLU A 314 0.17 11.79 -36.94
C GLU A 314 0.81 11.73 -38.33
N GLU A 315 1.45 10.62 -38.73
CA GLU A 315 2.00 10.46 -40.08
C GLU A 315 0.90 10.55 -41.16
N ALA A 316 -0.29 10.02 -40.88
CA ALA A 316 -1.44 10.11 -41.76
C ALA A 316 -2.06 11.51 -41.80
N ASN A 317 -2.01 12.27 -40.69
CA ASN A 317 -2.58 13.61 -40.57
C ASN A 317 -1.61 14.57 -39.85
N PRO A 318 -0.54 15.03 -40.53
CA PRO A 318 0.51 15.82 -39.87
C PRO A 318 0.01 17.12 -39.25
N GLY A 319 0.46 17.39 -38.02
CA GLY A 319 0.14 18.57 -37.23
C GLY A 319 -1.20 18.51 -36.51
N THR A 320 -1.88 17.35 -36.48
CA THR A 320 -3.25 17.24 -35.92
C THR A 320 -3.37 16.35 -34.69
N VAL A 321 -2.39 15.47 -34.44
CA VAL A 321 -2.46 14.49 -33.34
C VAL A 321 -1.49 14.84 -32.22
N LEU A 322 -0.22 15.11 -32.55
CA LEU A 322 0.83 15.43 -31.56
C LEU A 322 0.78 16.89 -31.10
N ASP A 323 1.15 17.12 -29.84
CA ASP A 323 1.42 18.47 -29.33
C ASP A 323 2.88 18.85 -29.63
N HIS A 324 3.13 19.26 -30.88
CA HIS A 324 4.47 19.64 -31.37
C HIS A 324 5.10 20.77 -30.55
N ASP A 325 4.28 21.72 -30.10
CA ASP A 325 4.71 22.86 -29.30
C ASP A 325 5.23 22.40 -27.94
N PHE A 326 4.50 21.50 -27.27
CA PHE A 326 4.94 20.88 -26.03
C PHE A 326 6.21 20.05 -26.24
N ILE A 327 6.25 19.20 -27.27
CA ILE A 327 7.40 18.33 -27.54
C ILE A 327 8.66 19.18 -27.76
N GLN A 328 8.60 20.20 -28.61
CA GLN A 328 9.75 21.05 -28.92
C GLN A 328 10.27 21.81 -27.67
N LYS A 329 9.37 22.38 -26.88
CA LYS A 329 9.72 23.26 -25.76
C LYS A 329 10.10 22.47 -24.51
N HIS A 330 9.37 21.42 -24.20
CA HIS A 330 9.38 20.77 -22.89
C HIS A 330 9.89 19.33 -22.89
N VAL A 331 10.14 18.70 -24.04
CA VAL A 331 10.55 17.29 -24.11
C VAL A 331 11.96 17.13 -24.66
N SER A 332 12.66 16.11 -24.19
CA SER A 332 13.92 15.58 -24.73
C SER A 332 13.75 14.09 -25.07
N GLY A 333 14.52 13.58 -26.05
CA GLY A 333 14.52 12.16 -26.43
C GLY A 333 13.37 11.70 -27.34
N PHE A 334 12.66 12.64 -27.98
CA PHE A 334 11.49 12.32 -28.81
C PHE A 334 11.86 11.48 -30.04
N GLU A 335 12.89 11.85 -30.80
CA GLU A 335 13.23 11.18 -32.07
C GLU A 335 13.69 9.73 -31.85
N GLU A 336 14.51 9.48 -30.83
CA GLU A 336 14.96 8.13 -30.47
C GLU A 336 13.78 7.26 -30.02
N THR A 337 12.89 7.84 -29.20
CA THR A 337 11.70 7.14 -28.71
C THR A 337 10.73 6.85 -29.85
N ARG A 338 10.51 7.81 -30.76
CA ARG A 338 9.69 7.66 -31.96
C ARG A 338 10.20 6.51 -32.84
N ALA A 339 11.50 6.47 -33.11
CA ALA A 339 12.11 5.40 -33.90
C ALA A 339 11.91 4.02 -33.25
N ASN A 340 12.11 3.92 -31.93
CA ASN A 340 11.89 2.68 -31.19
C ASN A 340 10.42 2.22 -31.25
N LEU A 341 9.47 3.13 -30.99
CA LEU A 341 8.05 2.81 -30.99
C LEU A 341 7.55 2.33 -32.36
N LEU A 342 8.04 2.92 -33.46
CA LEU A 342 7.68 2.49 -34.81
C LEU A 342 8.23 1.09 -35.15
N ALA A 343 9.36 0.70 -34.56
CA ALA A 343 10.00 -0.61 -34.73
C ALA A 343 9.35 -1.74 -33.90
N VAL A 344 8.39 -1.44 -33.03
CA VAL A 344 7.70 -2.48 -32.23
C VAL A 344 6.86 -3.37 -33.14
N GLU A 345 7.10 -4.68 -33.08
CA GLU A 345 6.40 -5.68 -33.88
C GLU A 345 5.03 -6.03 -33.27
N GLU A 346 4.00 -6.06 -34.11
CA GLU A 346 2.61 -6.32 -33.67
C GLU A 346 2.48 -7.73 -33.07
N ALA A 347 3.19 -8.72 -33.61
CA ALA A 347 3.14 -10.10 -33.10
C ALA A 347 3.57 -10.20 -31.62
N ASP A 348 4.64 -9.48 -31.26
CA ASP A 348 5.15 -9.45 -29.88
C ASP A 348 4.18 -8.74 -28.94
N VAL A 349 3.52 -7.67 -29.41
CA VAL A 349 2.48 -6.96 -28.67
C VAL A 349 1.29 -7.88 -28.36
N LEU A 350 0.76 -8.57 -29.37
CA LEU A 350 -0.39 -9.45 -29.18
C LEU A 350 -0.05 -10.62 -28.25
N LEU A 351 1.16 -11.18 -28.37
CA LEU A 351 1.66 -12.22 -27.48
C LEU A 351 1.79 -11.73 -26.04
N ALA A 352 2.41 -10.57 -25.84
CA ALA A 352 2.68 -10.00 -24.52
C ALA A 352 1.38 -9.58 -23.80
N THR A 353 0.46 -8.95 -24.52
CA THR A 353 -0.77 -8.39 -23.95
C THR A 353 -1.89 -9.43 -23.82
N GLY A 354 -1.93 -10.43 -24.70
CA GLY A 354 -3.10 -11.31 -24.85
C GLY A 354 -4.34 -10.61 -25.42
N LEU A 355 -4.19 -9.38 -25.92
CA LEU A 355 -5.26 -8.60 -26.53
C LEU A 355 -5.25 -8.78 -28.05
N THR A 356 -6.36 -8.41 -28.70
CA THR A 356 -6.46 -8.34 -30.16
C THR A 356 -6.08 -6.96 -30.67
N SER A 357 -5.62 -6.85 -31.92
CA SER A 357 -5.32 -5.55 -32.55
C SER A 357 -6.52 -4.61 -32.49
N ALA A 358 -7.74 -5.11 -32.73
CA ALA A 358 -8.97 -4.30 -32.68
C ALA A 358 -9.23 -3.68 -31.30
N GLN A 359 -8.92 -4.39 -30.21
CA GLN A 359 -9.04 -3.83 -28.86
C GLN A 359 -8.02 -2.72 -28.60
N ILE A 360 -6.79 -2.88 -29.12
CA ILE A 360 -5.73 -1.88 -28.99
C ILE A 360 -6.05 -0.66 -29.87
N ASP A 361 -6.58 -0.88 -31.07
CA ASP A 361 -7.01 0.18 -31.99
C ASP A 361 -8.14 1.02 -31.37
N GLU A 362 -9.15 0.38 -30.77
CA GLU A 362 -10.23 1.11 -30.08
C GLU A 362 -9.69 1.99 -28.92
N LEU A 363 -8.70 1.50 -28.15
CA LEU A 363 -8.06 2.33 -27.11
C LEU A 363 -7.32 3.51 -27.74
N ALA A 364 -6.56 3.27 -28.82
CA ALA A 364 -5.83 4.33 -29.50
C ALA A 364 -6.77 5.40 -30.08
N GLU A 365 -7.89 4.99 -30.67
CA GLU A 365 -8.93 5.89 -31.18
C GLU A 365 -9.52 6.77 -30.06
N ARG A 366 -9.86 6.18 -28.90
CA ARG A 366 -10.31 6.94 -27.73
C ARG A 366 -9.25 7.92 -27.25
N TYR A 367 -7.99 7.49 -27.19
CA TYR A 367 -6.87 8.32 -26.77
C TYR A 367 -6.63 9.50 -27.72
N ILE A 368 -6.67 9.26 -29.04
CA ILE A 368 -6.49 10.30 -30.07
C ILE A 368 -7.65 11.30 -30.05
N ALA A 369 -8.88 10.83 -29.81
CA ALA A 369 -10.07 11.68 -29.76
C ALA A 369 -10.15 12.59 -28.51
N ALA A 370 -9.57 12.19 -27.39
CA ALA A 370 -9.63 12.92 -26.12
C ALA A 370 -8.60 14.08 -26.09
N ASP A 371 -8.96 15.28 -25.62
CA ASP A 371 -7.99 16.37 -25.48
C ASP A 371 -7.26 16.31 -24.14
N ARG A 372 -7.95 15.86 -23.09
CA ARG A 372 -7.43 15.80 -21.72
C ARG A 372 -7.47 14.37 -21.22
N VAL A 373 -6.29 13.78 -21.00
CA VAL A 373 -6.17 12.37 -20.59
C VAL A 373 -5.52 12.24 -19.22
N ILE A 374 -6.19 11.52 -18.33
CA ILE A 374 -5.62 11.03 -17.08
C ILE A 374 -5.27 9.56 -17.24
N ILE A 375 -4.01 9.20 -16.96
CA ILE A 375 -3.61 7.82 -16.77
C ILE A 375 -3.40 7.59 -15.29
N THR A 376 -4.15 6.65 -14.71
CA THR A 376 -4.13 6.35 -13.29
C THR A 376 -3.78 4.89 -13.05
N TRP A 377 -2.89 4.64 -12.09
CA TRP A 377 -2.40 3.28 -11.81
C TRP A 377 -2.12 3.04 -10.32
N ALA A 378 -1.96 1.77 -9.96
CA ALA A 378 -1.53 1.35 -8.64
C ALA A 378 -0.56 0.16 -8.73
N MET A 379 -0.68 -0.79 -7.81
CA MET A 379 0.26 -1.90 -7.65
C MET A 379 0.29 -2.92 -8.79
N GLY A 380 -0.75 -2.97 -9.63
CA GLY A 380 -0.77 -3.85 -10.79
C GLY A 380 0.27 -3.48 -11.85
N LEU A 381 0.89 -2.29 -11.78
CA LEU A 381 1.97 -1.86 -12.66
C LEU A 381 3.33 -1.76 -11.97
N THR A 382 3.38 -1.63 -10.64
CA THR A 382 4.61 -1.29 -9.89
C THR A 382 5.32 -2.48 -9.27
N GLN A 383 4.72 -3.68 -9.31
CA GLN A 383 5.26 -4.91 -8.73
C GLN A 383 5.59 -5.96 -9.81
N HIS A 384 6.22 -5.51 -10.89
CA HIS A 384 6.75 -6.32 -11.98
C HIS A 384 8.24 -6.06 -12.15
N LYS A 385 8.96 -6.99 -12.78
CA LYS A 385 10.38 -6.84 -13.09
C LYS A 385 10.67 -5.54 -13.85
N ASN A 386 9.83 -5.21 -14.85
CA ASN A 386 10.00 -4.07 -15.76
C ASN A 386 9.09 -2.88 -15.42
N SER A 387 8.69 -2.73 -14.16
CA SER A 387 7.78 -1.66 -13.73
C SER A 387 8.29 -0.26 -14.04
N VAL A 388 9.58 0.04 -13.82
CA VAL A 388 10.14 1.37 -14.09
C VAL A 388 9.99 1.73 -15.58
N SER A 389 10.39 0.83 -16.48
CA SER A 389 10.23 1.01 -17.94
C SER A 389 8.78 1.12 -18.36
N THR A 390 7.89 0.28 -17.80
CA THR A 390 6.44 0.33 -18.07
C THR A 390 5.86 1.71 -17.73
N LEU A 391 6.22 2.27 -16.57
CA LEU A 391 5.76 3.58 -16.15
C LEU A 391 6.33 4.71 -17.00
N LYS A 392 7.58 4.58 -17.47
CA LYS A 392 8.15 5.51 -18.45
C LYS A 392 7.38 5.50 -19.77
N GLU A 393 6.88 4.35 -20.22
CA GLU A 393 6.02 4.29 -21.41
C GLU A 393 4.66 4.96 -21.23
N LEU A 394 4.06 4.92 -20.03
CA LEU A 394 2.87 5.74 -19.73
C LEU A 394 3.17 7.23 -19.92
N MET A 395 4.34 7.66 -19.44
CA MET A 395 4.77 9.05 -19.54
C MET A 395 5.08 9.43 -20.99
N ASN A 396 5.76 8.57 -21.75
CA ASN A 396 5.97 8.75 -23.19
C ASN A 396 4.63 9.01 -23.90
N LEU A 397 3.62 8.17 -23.65
CA LEU A 397 2.28 8.34 -24.25
C LEU A 397 1.66 9.70 -23.89
N LEU A 398 1.69 10.09 -22.60
CA LEU A 398 1.19 11.39 -22.14
C LEU A 398 1.91 12.57 -22.81
N PHE A 399 3.24 12.46 -22.99
CA PHE A 399 4.05 13.51 -23.59
C PHE A 399 3.75 13.74 -25.08
N LEU A 400 3.41 12.69 -25.84
CA LEU A 400 3.07 12.79 -27.27
C LEU A 400 1.98 13.84 -27.54
N ARG A 401 1.07 14.03 -26.59
CA ARG A 401 -0.08 14.94 -26.71
C ARG A 401 -0.14 16.02 -25.64
N GLY A 402 0.99 16.30 -24.97
CA GLY A 402 1.07 17.39 -24.00
C GLY A 402 0.15 17.23 -22.78
N ASN A 403 -0.21 16.00 -22.42
CA ASN A 403 -1.09 15.67 -21.28
C ASN A 403 -0.35 15.77 -19.92
N ILE A 404 0.46 16.82 -19.74
CA ILE A 404 1.15 17.18 -18.50
C ILE A 404 1.11 18.70 -18.34
N GLY A 405 0.86 19.16 -17.11
CA GLY A 405 0.68 20.59 -16.82
C GLY A 405 -0.54 21.20 -17.52
N LYS A 406 -1.59 20.38 -17.70
CA LYS A 406 -2.84 20.73 -18.37
C LYS A 406 -3.98 20.28 -17.46
N GLU A 407 -4.92 21.19 -17.15
CA GLU A 407 -6.08 20.84 -16.33
C GLU A 407 -6.87 19.68 -16.94
N GLY A 408 -7.30 18.74 -16.10
CA GLY A 408 -7.97 17.51 -16.52
C GLY A 408 -7.05 16.44 -17.12
N ALA A 409 -5.73 16.62 -17.10
CA ALA A 409 -4.78 15.69 -17.71
C ALA A 409 -3.53 15.46 -16.86
N GLY A 410 -2.99 14.24 -16.90
CA GLY A 410 -1.75 13.92 -16.22
C GLY A 410 -1.64 12.49 -15.73
N ALA A 411 -0.50 12.25 -15.08
CA ALA A 411 -0.17 11.01 -14.41
C ALA A 411 -0.73 10.99 -12.99
N SER A 412 -1.47 9.94 -12.63
CA SER A 412 -2.11 9.79 -11.32
C SER A 412 -1.82 8.42 -10.69
N PRO A 413 -0.61 8.20 -10.13
CA PRO A 413 -0.31 7.04 -9.30
C PRO A 413 -1.14 7.08 -8.01
N ILE A 414 -2.13 6.21 -7.87
CA ILE A 414 -2.98 6.14 -6.70
C ILE A 414 -2.26 5.42 -5.57
N ARG A 415 -1.97 6.15 -4.49
CA ARG A 415 -1.19 5.64 -3.36
C ARG A 415 -2.01 4.71 -2.48
N GLY A 416 -1.34 3.68 -1.96
CA GLY A 416 -1.93 2.68 -1.08
C GLY A 416 -2.26 3.21 0.30
N HIS A 417 -1.29 3.16 1.23
CA HIS A 417 -1.49 3.55 2.62
C HIS A 417 -1.78 5.06 2.79
N SER A 418 -2.48 5.41 3.88
CA SER A 418 -3.01 6.74 4.18
C SER A 418 -2.03 7.89 4.12
N ASN A 419 -0.75 7.66 4.40
CA ASN A 419 0.27 8.69 4.45
C ASN A 419 1.62 8.26 3.84
N VAL A 420 1.65 7.20 3.02
CA VAL A 420 2.93 6.70 2.46
C VAL A 420 3.69 7.78 1.68
N GLN A 421 2.96 8.72 1.08
CA GLN A 421 3.56 9.85 0.40
C GLN A 421 4.14 10.87 1.38
N GLY A 422 3.43 11.14 2.46
CA GLY A 422 3.88 12.00 3.55
C GLY A 422 5.15 11.45 4.22
N ASP A 423 5.19 10.15 4.54
CA ASP A 423 6.36 9.51 5.13
C ASP A 423 7.63 9.75 4.30
N ARG A 424 7.54 9.54 2.99
CA ARG A 424 8.63 9.80 2.04
C ARG A 424 8.99 11.27 1.96
N THR A 425 8.01 12.17 1.95
CA THR A 425 8.24 13.62 2.03
C THR A 425 8.98 14.00 3.30
N MET A 426 8.65 13.37 4.44
CA MET A 426 9.23 13.63 5.76
C MET A 426 10.62 13.02 5.96
N GLY A 427 11.14 12.27 4.98
CA GLY A 427 12.49 11.72 4.98
C GLY A 427 12.60 10.24 5.36
N ILE A 428 11.48 9.51 5.40
CA ILE A 428 11.48 8.04 5.55
C ILE A 428 11.89 7.42 4.22
N TRP A 429 13.19 7.41 3.96
CA TRP A 429 13.80 6.82 2.78
C TRP A 429 15.28 6.57 3.02
N GLU A 430 15.78 5.43 2.55
CA GLU A 430 17.18 5.04 2.72
C GLU A 430 18.16 5.79 1.80
N GLN A 431 17.64 6.56 0.83
CA GLN A 431 18.45 7.26 -0.21
C GLN A 431 18.13 8.76 -0.31
N MET A 432 17.85 9.42 0.82
CA MET A 432 17.58 10.87 0.82
C MET A 432 18.72 11.67 0.17
N SER A 433 18.35 12.74 -0.54
CA SER A 433 19.30 13.55 -1.31
C SER A 433 20.28 14.31 -0.41
N PRO A 434 21.49 14.64 -0.90
CA PRO A 434 22.44 15.47 -0.17
C PRO A 434 21.83 16.78 0.35
N THR A 435 20.99 17.44 -0.46
CA THR A 435 20.32 18.69 -0.07
C THR A 435 19.41 18.53 1.14
N PHE A 436 18.68 17.42 1.26
CA PHE A 436 17.85 17.16 2.44
C PHE A 436 18.73 16.94 3.68
N LEU A 437 19.79 16.13 3.54
CA LEU A 437 20.72 15.84 4.63
C LEU A 437 21.46 17.11 5.10
N ASP A 438 21.86 17.99 4.18
CA ASP A 438 22.49 19.28 4.51
C ASP A 438 21.51 20.21 5.27
N ALA A 439 20.24 20.24 4.89
CA ALA A 439 19.23 21.02 5.60
C ALA A 439 18.97 20.46 7.00
N LEU A 440 18.97 19.12 7.16
CA LEU A 440 18.83 18.46 8.45
C LEU A 440 20.02 18.77 9.36
N GLN A 441 21.25 18.71 8.83
CA GLN A 441 22.46 19.09 9.55
C GLN A 441 22.43 20.56 9.98
N ALA A 442 22.03 21.46 9.09
CA ALA A 442 21.95 22.89 9.39
C ALA A 442 20.93 23.19 10.50
N GLU A 443 19.80 22.47 10.52
CA GLU A 443 18.73 22.67 11.51
C GLU A 443 19.07 22.08 12.89
N PHE A 444 19.64 20.87 12.93
CA PHE A 444 19.82 20.12 14.17
C PHE A 444 21.26 19.96 14.64
N GLY A 445 22.25 20.44 13.88
CA GLY A 445 23.64 20.53 14.33
C GLY A 445 24.39 19.20 14.52
N PHE A 446 23.81 18.07 14.12
CA PHE A 446 24.51 16.77 14.03
C PHE A 446 24.89 16.46 12.57
N ASP A 447 25.84 15.56 12.34
CA ASP A 447 26.24 15.12 11.00
C ASP A 447 25.43 13.88 10.58
N PRO A 448 24.44 14.00 9.68
CA PRO A 448 23.65 12.87 9.24
C PRO A 448 24.48 11.95 8.32
N PRO A 449 24.28 10.62 8.38
CA PRO A 449 24.99 9.68 7.51
C PRO A 449 24.76 10.01 6.03
N ARG A 450 25.82 9.89 5.22
CA ARG A 450 25.80 10.26 3.80
C ARG A 450 25.63 9.06 2.86
N ASP A 451 26.03 7.88 3.30
CA ASP A 451 25.85 6.64 2.54
C ASP A 451 24.38 6.19 2.58
N HIS A 452 23.94 5.54 1.52
CA HIS A 452 22.58 4.99 1.43
C HIS A 452 22.41 3.80 2.38
N GLY A 453 21.25 3.74 3.04
CA GLY A 453 20.89 2.63 3.92
C GLY A 453 20.22 1.47 3.18
N PHE A 454 19.62 0.57 3.95
CA PHE A 454 18.92 -0.60 3.45
C PHE A 454 17.44 -0.33 3.18
N ASP A 455 16.99 -0.71 1.98
CA ASP A 455 15.58 -0.85 1.63
C ASP A 455 15.00 -2.12 2.28
N SER A 456 13.70 -2.37 2.09
CA SER A 456 13.01 -3.52 2.68
C SER A 456 13.63 -4.89 2.34
N LEU A 457 14.07 -5.14 1.09
CA LEU A 457 14.68 -6.41 0.71
C LEU A 457 16.11 -6.54 1.24
N LYS A 458 16.90 -5.47 1.15
CA LYS A 458 18.24 -5.41 1.75
C LYS A 458 18.21 -5.56 3.26
N THR A 459 17.16 -5.08 3.91
CA THR A 459 16.95 -5.27 5.36
C THR A 459 16.78 -6.75 5.69
N ILE A 460 15.97 -7.50 4.94
CA ILE A 460 15.86 -8.97 5.11
C ILE A 460 17.21 -9.66 4.88
N ALA A 461 17.93 -9.31 3.81
CA ALA A 461 19.26 -9.86 3.55
C ALA A 461 20.28 -9.51 4.66
N GLY A 462 20.20 -8.30 5.20
CA GLY A 462 21.00 -7.83 6.32
C GLY A 462 20.71 -8.62 7.60
N MET A 463 19.45 -8.93 7.88
CA MET A 463 19.07 -9.80 8.99
C MET A 463 19.60 -11.23 8.80
N GLN A 464 19.47 -11.80 7.59
CA GLN A 464 19.95 -13.15 7.29
C GLN A 464 21.46 -13.29 7.42
N SER A 465 22.21 -12.25 7.07
CA SER A 465 23.67 -12.21 7.18
C SER A 465 24.20 -11.78 8.55
N GLY A 466 23.31 -11.40 9.48
CA GLY A 466 23.67 -10.87 10.80
C GLY A 466 24.18 -9.43 10.78
N GLN A 467 24.08 -8.72 9.66
CA GLN A 467 24.39 -7.29 9.55
C GLN A 467 23.35 -6.42 10.23
N ILE A 468 22.09 -6.88 10.34
CA ILE A 468 21.03 -6.21 11.11
C ILE A 468 20.71 -7.05 12.34
N LYS A 469 20.98 -6.49 13.51
CA LYS A 469 20.77 -7.12 14.84
C LYS A 469 19.55 -6.56 15.54
N VAL A 470 19.21 -5.28 15.34
CA VAL A 470 18.04 -4.64 15.95
C VAL A 470 17.07 -4.17 14.88
N PHE A 471 15.80 -4.56 15.01
CA PHE A 471 14.73 -4.11 14.13
C PHE A 471 13.65 -3.41 14.93
N MET A 472 13.38 -2.15 14.59
CA MET A 472 12.26 -1.39 15.16
C MET A 472 11.28 -1.05 14.05
N ALA A 473 9.99 -1.25 14.31
CA ALA A 473 8.92 -0.93 13.37
C ALA A 473 7.89 0.01 13.99
N VAL A 474 7.61 1.12 13.31
CA VAL A 474 6.47 2.01 13.59
C VAL A 474 5.29 1.59 12.73
N GLY A 475 4.44 0.75 13.33
CA GLY A 475 3.32 0.10 12.67
C GLY A 475 3.74 -0.96 11.64
N GLY A 476 2.74 -1.52 10.99
CA GLY A 476 2.91 -2.52 9.93
C GLY A 476 2.98 -3.97 10.44
N ASN A 477 3.07 -4.87 9.47
CA ASN A 477 3.25 -6.32 9.69
C ASN A 477 4.32 -6.79 8.68
N PHE A 478 5.56 -6.36 8.91
CA PHE A 478 6.64 -6.43 7.93
C PHE A 478 6.88 -7.85 7.40
N VAL A 479 6.99 -8.84 8.28
CA VAL A 479 7.27 -10.24 7.92
C VAL A 479 6.17 -10.88 7.08
N ALA A 480 4.91 -10.53 7.32
CA ALA A 480 3.80 -11.01 6.48
C ALA A 480 3.69 -10.20 5.18
N ALA A 481 4.16 -8.95 5.16
CA ALA A 481 3.98 -8.05 4.03
C ALA A 481 5.04 -8.22 2.93
N ILE A 482 6.29 -8.49 3.31
CA ILE A 482 7.41 -8.67 2.39
C ILE A 482 7.30 -9.99 1.62
N SER A 483 8.02 -10.10 0.50
CA SER A 483 8.12 -11.34 -0.28
C SER A 483 8.84 -12.44 0.51
N ASP A 484 8.53 -13.70 0.18
CA ASP A 484 9.08 -14.91 0.79
C ASP A 484 8.88 -14.93 2.32
N THR A 485 7.66 -15.22 2.75
CA THR A 485 7.29 -15.21 4.17
C THR A 485 8.22 -16.10 5.00
N ASP A 486 8.54 -17.31 4.55
CA ASP A 486 9.41 -18.23 5.30
C ASP A 486 10.81 -17.66 5.48
N ALA A 487 11.41 -17.11 4.40
CA ALA A 487 12.72 -16.48 4.48
C ALA A 487 12.71 -15.22 5.35
N ALA A 488 11.65 -14.41 5.28
CA ALA A 488 11.49 -13.20 6.09
C ALA A 488 11.31 -13.51 7.57
N GLU A 489 10.53 -14.54 7.90
CA GLU A 489 10.36 -14.95 9.28
C GLU A 489 11.64 -15.57 9.86
N ALA A 490 12.37 -16.39 9.08
CA ALA A 490 13.68 -16.90 9.47
C ALA A 490 14.69 -15.76 9.72
N ALA A 491 14.70 -14.75 8.85
CA ALA A 491 15.55 -13.57 8.99
C ALA A 491 15.26 -12.81 10.29
N MET A 492 13.98 -12.52 10.56
CA MET A 492 13.57 -11.82 11.78
C MET A 492 13.97 -12.59 13.05
N ARG A 493 13.83 -13.92 13.05
CA ARG A 493 14.25 -14.78 14.18
C ARG A 493 15.76 -14.77 14.43
N GLY A 494 16.56 -14.39 13.43
CA GLY A 494 18.01 -14.22 13.56
C GLY A 494 18.45 -12.92 14.24
N THR A 495 17.53 -11.96 14.44
CA THR A 495 17.85 -10.67 15.08
C THR A 495 17.96 -10.80 16.61
N GLU A 496 18.70 -9.90 17.24
CA GLU A 496 18.85 -9.86 18.70
C GLU A 496 17.62 -9.23 19.38
N LEU A 497 17.09 -8.14 18.82
CA LEU A 497 15.92 -7.45 19.33
C LEU A 497 14.97 -7.02 18.21
N SER A 498 13.69 -7.38 18.36
CA SER A 498 12.61 -6.87 17.51
C SER A 498 11.63 -6.01 18.33
N VAL A 499 11.37 -4.78 17.91
CA VAL A 499 10.48 -3.82 18.58
C VAL A 499 9.32 -3.45 17.65
N GLN A 500 8.08 -3.64 18.11
CA GLN A 500 6.86 -3.34 17.35
C GLN A 500 6.04 -2.26 18.05
N VAL A 501 5.90 -1.08 17.42
CA VAL A 501 4.92 -0.07 17.84
C VAL A 501 3.60 -0.40 17.13
N SER A 502 2.55 -0.73 17.88
CA SER A 502 1.32 -1.29 17.30
C SER A 502 0.06 -0.99 18.09
N THR A 503 -1.08 -0.97 17.39
CA THR A 503 -2.40 -0.80 18.02
C THR A 503 -3.05 -2.14 18.38
N LYS A 504 -2.76 -3.21 17.61
CA LYS A 504 -3.30 -4.57 17.78
C LYS A 504 -2.29 -5.63 17.35
N LEU A 505 -2.53 -6.87 17.78
CA LEU A 505 -1.74 -8.04 17.39
C LEU A 505 -1.82 -8.33 15.88
N ASN A 506 -0.73 -8.88 15.36
CA ASN A 506 -0.51 -9.32 13.98
C ASN A 506 0.71 -10.29 13.95
N ARG A 507 1.02 -10.90 12.80
CA ARG A 507 2.14 -11.87 12.66
C ARG A 507 3.48 -11.38 13.21
N SER A 508 3.87 -10.11 13.01
CA SER A 508 5.13 -9.54 13.53
C SER A 508 5.29 -9.60 15.05
N HIS A 509 4.21 -9.81 15.82
CA HIS A 509 4.28 -9.98 17.27
C HIS A 509 4.53 -11.43 17.70
N THR A 510 4.54 -12.37 16.74
CA THR A 510 4.72 -13.81 16.97
C THR A 510 6.03 -14.31 16.35
N VAL A 511 6.55 -13.57 15.37
CA VAL A 511 7.83 -13.81 14.71
C VAL A 511 8.81 -12.78 15.24
N THR A 512 9.59 -13.18 16.24
CA THR A 512 10.41 -12.29 17.04
C THR A 512 11.89 -12.56 16.87
N GLY A 513 12.74 -11.55 17.11
CA GLY A 513 14.14 -11.77 17.43
C GLY A 513 14.33 -12.56 18.73
N ALA A 514 15.58 -12.69 19.19
CA ALA A 514 15.90 -13.36 20.44
C ALA A 514 15.12 -12.75 21.61
N ALA A 515 15.14 -11.42 21.72
CA ALA A 515 14.28 -10.63 22.58
C ALA A 515 13.27 -9.81 21.75
N ALA A 516 12.14 -9.44 22.36
CA ALA A 516 11.13 -8.62 21.67
C ALA A 516 10.29 -7.72 22.57
N LEU A 517 9.91 -6.57 22.02
CA LEU A 517 9.01 -5.61 22.66
C LEU A 517 7.79 -5.34 21.80
N ILE A 518 6.64 -5.23 22.45
CA ILE A 518 5.42 -4.67 21.87
C ILE A 518 5.11 -3.38 22.62
N LEU A 519 5.10 -2.26 21.89
CA LEU A 519 4.86 -0.93 22.42
C LEU A 519 3.47 -0.46 21.95
N PRO A 520 2.44 -0.49 22.80
CA PRO A 520 1.10 -0.13 22.41
C PRO A 520 0.97 1.38 22.16
N THR A 521 0.30 1.74 21.06
CA THR A 521 0.13 3.17 20.70
C THR A 521 -1.33 3.60 20.57
N LEU A 522 -1.52 4.92 20.60
CA LEU A 522 -2.79 5.56 20.25
C LEU A 522 -3.17 5.25 18.80
N GLY A 523 -4.45 4.97 18.57
CA GLY A 523 -5.02 4.93 17.23
C GLY A 523 -5.26 6.35 16.72
N ARG A 524 -5.31 6.53 15.39
CA ARG A 524 -5.56 7.86 14.79
C ARG A 524 -6.94 8.43 15.16
N THR A 525 -7.87 7.57 15.58
CA THR A 525 -9.17 8.00 16.11
C THR A 525 -9.10 8.66 17.50
N GLU A 526 -8.03 8.46 18.26
CA GLU A 526 -7.90 8.88 19.66
C GLU A 526 -7.19 10.24 19.77
N PHE A 527 -7.71 11.15 20.61
CA PHE A 527 -7.03 12.42 20.83
C PHE A 527 -5.75 12.22 21.64
N ASP A 528 -4.74 13.04 21.37
CA ASP A 528 -3.51 13.10 22.16
C ASP A 528 -3.45 14.42 22.95
N LEU A 529 -3.15 14.33 24.24
CA LEU A 529 -3.00 15.48 25.14
C LEU A 529 -1.54 15.57 25.58
N GLN A 530 -0.87 16.64 25.14
CA GLN A 530 0.49 16.97 25.54
C GLN A 530 0.47 18.24 26.41
N LYS A 531 1.66 18.70 26.81
CA LYS A 531 1.81 19.87 27.69
C LYS A 531 1.22 21.15 27.09
N SER A 532 1.33 21.35 25.76
CA SER A 532 0.71 22.49 25.08
C SER A 532 -0.81 22.34 24.87
N GLY A 533 -1.39 21.18 25.20
CA GLY A 533 -2.81 20.87 25.09
C GLY A 533 -3.10 19.76 24.08
N PRO A 534 -4.35 19.70 23.55
CA PRO A 534 -4.71 18.75 22.50
C PRO A 534 -3.87 18.95 21.23
N GLN A 535 -3.24 17.89 20.77
CA GLN A 535 -2.43 17.89 19.55
C GLN A 535 -3.22 17.35 18.36
N PHE A 536 -2.76 17.68 17.17
CA PHE A 536 -3.20 17.07 15.92
C PHE A 536 -2.00 16.70 15.06
N LEU A 537 -2.19 15.77 14.14
CA LEU A 537 -1.17 15.34 13.18
C LEU A 537 -1.56 15.79 11.79
N SER A 538 -0.66 15.66 10.82
CA SER A 538 -0.95 15.90 9.41
C SER A 538 -0.60 14.71 8.53
N VAL A 539 -1.27 14.61 7.39
CA VAL A 539 -1.03 13.59 6.37
C VAL A 539 -0.94 14.24 4.98
N GLU A 540 -0.30 13.56 4.04
CA GLU A 540 -0.23 13.90 2.61
C GLU A 540 -0.96 12.84 1.77
N ASP A 541 -1.96 13.26 1.01
CA ASP A 541 -2.74 12.38 0.14
C ASP A 541 -2.11 12.14 -1.24
N THR A 542 -2.77 11.32 -2.07
CA THR A 542 -2.32 10.96 -3.42
C THR A 542 -2.07 12.17 -4.33
N VAL A 543 -2.83 13.26 -4.19
CA VAL A 543 -2.71 14.46 -5.05
C VAL A 543 -1.83 15.54 -4.42
N CYS A 544 -1.02 15.14 -3.42
CA CYS A 544 -0.06 15.99 -2.71
C CYS A 544 -0.72 17.07 -1.85
N ALA A 545 -1.98 16.89 -1.43
CA ALA A 545 -2.61 17.76 -0.46
C ALA A 545 -2.20 17.34 0.96
N VAL A 546 -1.74 18.32 1.75
CA VAL A 546 -1.37 18.16 3.15
C VAL A 546 -2.46 18.77 4.02
N HIS A 547 -3.04 17.95 4.90
CA HIS A 547 -4.13 18.37 5.79
C HIS A 547 -4.03 17.74 7.18
N ALA A 548 -4.73 18.35 8.13
CA ALA A 548 -4.74 17.95 9.53
C ALA A 548 -5.69 16.76 9.79
N THR A 549 -5.29 15.88 10.69
CA THR A 549 -6.08 14.78 11.24
C THR A 549 -6.14 14.89 12.77
N HIS A 550 -7.36 14.89 13.31
CA HIS A 550 -7.67 15.12 14.72
C HIS A 550 -8.40 13.90 15.31
N GLY A 551 -7.73 13.20 16.23
CA GLY A 551 -8.39 12.20 17.06
C GLY A 551 -9.58 12.80 17.79
N SER A 552 -10.70 12.06 17.85
CA SER A 552 -12.00 12.60 18.28
C SER A 552 -12.62 11.84 19.46
N VAL A 553 -12.00 10.74 19.90
CA VAL A 553 -12.44 9.95 21.06
C VAL A 553 -11.33 9.80 22.10
N PRO A 554 -11.67 9.53 23.37
CA PRO A 554 -10.66 9.23 24.37
C PRO A 554 -9.87 7.96 24.03
N PRO A 555 -8.57 7.90 24.41
CA PRO A 555 -7.80 6.66 24.39
C PRO A 555 -8.52 5.51 25.08
N VAL A 556 -8.43 4.30 24.53
CA VAL A 556 -9.02 3.10 25.15
C VAL A 556 -8.35 2.69 26.47
N SER A 557 -7.16 3.21 26.77
CA SER A 557 -6.44 3.03 28.03
C SER A 557 -5.61 4.27 28.35
N THR A 558 -5.50 4.62 29.63
CA THR A 558 -4.65 5.73 30.11
C THR A 558 -3.16 5.40 30.06
N ASN A 559 -2.79 4.15 29.82
CA ASN A 559 -1.40 3.72 29.71
C ASN A 559 -0.85 3.80 28.27
N LEU A 560 -1.67 4.20 27.29
CA LEU A 560 -1.22 4.39 25.92
C LEU A 560 -0.37 5.67 25.76
N ARG A 561 0.58 5.62 24.83
CA ARG A 561 1.39 6.75 24.38
C ARG A 561 1.20 6.95 22.88
N SER A 562 1.29 8.18 22.38
CA SER A 562 1.36 8.41 20.94
C SER A 562 2.66 7.84 20.34
N GLU A 563 2.65 7.53 19.04
CA GLU A 563 3.86 7.08 18.33
C GLU A 563 5.02 8.04 18.56
N LEU A 564 4.74 9.35 18.54
CA LEU A 564 5.70 10.42 18.84
C LEU A 564 6.30 10.31 20.25
N ALA A 565 5.47 10.15 21.28
CA ALA A 565 5.96 10.00 22.65
C ALA A 565 6.80 8.72 22.83
N ILE A 566 6.47 7.66 22.09
CA ILE A 566 7.24 6.41 22.09
C ILE A 566 8.62 6.63 21.44
N ILE A 567 8.65 7.25 20.26
CA ILE A 567 9.90 7.53 19.54
C ILE A 567 10.78 8.48 20.37
N VAL A 568 10.22 9.52 20.97
CA VAL A 568 10.94 10.44 21.86
C VAL A 568 11.48 9.71 23.08
N GLY A 569 10.70 8.81 23.70
CA GLY A 569 11.18 7.99 24.82
C GLY A 569 12.39 7.13 24.45
N VAL A 570 12.34 6.46 23.29
CA VAL A 570 13.47 5.68 22.76
C VAL A 570 14.67 6.58 22.44
N ALA A 571 14.44 7.72 21.78
CA ALA A 571 15.50 8.66 21.42
C ALA A 571 16.25 9.17 22.66
N ARG A 572 15.53 9.53 23.72
CA ARG A 572 16.11 10.00 24.98
C ARG A 572 16.85 8.89 25.73
N ALA A 573 16.33 7.66 25.73
CA ALA A 573 17.02 6.51 26.34
C ALA A 573 18.31 6.11 25.59
N THR A 574 18.36 6.38 24.29
CA THR A 574 19.49 6.02 23.41
C THR A 574 20.55 7.13 23.34
N LEU A 575 20.13 8.36 23.09
CA LEU A 575 21.00 9.51 22.79
C LEU A 575 21.16 10.49 23.96
N GLY A 576 20.28 10.40 24.97
CA GLY A 576 20.22 11.33 26.09
C GLY A 576 19.62 12.70 25.74
N ASP A 577 19.51 13.55 26.75
CA ASP A 577 18.94 14.92 26.62
C ASP A 577 20.01 16.00 26.39
N ALA A 578 21.30 15.65 26.40
CA ALA A 578 22.41 16.59 26.24
C ALA A 578 22.79 16.85 24.77
N GLY A 579 22.17 16.12 23.83
CA GLY A 579 22.39 16.28 22.39
C GLY A 579 21.73 17.53 21.82
N PRO A 580 21.91 17.81 20.51
CA PRO A 580 21.46 19.06 19.91
C PRO A 580 19.95 19.08 19.56
N VAL A 581 19.26 17.93 19.66
CA VAL A 581 17.82 17.83 19.39
C VAL A 581 17.03 17.93 20.71
N ASP A 582 16.11 18.89 20.81
CA ASP A 582 15.20 19.03 21.95
C ASP A 582 14.04 18.03 21.86
N TRP A 583 14.31 16.77 22.18
CA TRP A 583 13.31 15.69 22.12
C TRP A 583 12.06 15.98 22.97
N GLN A 584 12.22 16.60 24.14
CA GLN A 584 11.09 16.93 25.01
C GLN A 584 10.22 18.02 24.40
N GLY A 585 10.83 19.06 23.81
CA GLY A 585 10.11 20.11 23.10
C GLY A 585 9.26 19.58 21.95
N LEU A 586 9.80 18.62 21.17
CA LEU A 586 9.07 17.95 20.09
C LEU A 586 7.84 17.18 20.60
N GLN A 587 7.94 16.55 21.77
CA GLN A 587 6.80 15.84 22.37
C GLN A 587 5.78 16.80 22.99
N ASP A 588 6.24 17.85 23.67
CA ASP A 588 5.40 18.78 24.43
C ASP A 588 4.46 19.59 23.52
N ASP A 589 4.89 19.90 22.28
CA ASP A 589 4.15 20.72 21.32
C ASP A 589 4.45 20.35 19.85
N TYR A 590 3.46 19.85 19.12
CA TYR A 590 3.64 19.39 17.74
C TYR A 590 3.78 20.55 16.74
N ASP A 591 3.41 21.76 17.14
CA ASP A 591 3.71 22.96 16.34
C ASP A 591 5.21 23.14 16.16
N VAL A 592 6.03 22.79 17.17
CA VAL A 592 7.50 22.85 17.09
C VAL A 592 8.02 21.91 16.01
N ILE A 593 7.48 20.69 15.91
CA ILE A 593 7.85 19.73 14.86
C ILE A 593 7.57 20.32 13.48
N ARG A 594 6.38 20.91 13.29
CA ARG A 594 5.99 21.53 12.01
C ARG A 594 6.86 22.74 11.66
N ASP A 595 7.33 23.48 12.65
CA ASP A 595 8.29 24.56 12.43
C ASP A 595 9.65 24.02 11.96
N HIS A 596 10.17 22.92 12.54
CA HIS A 596 11.38 22.26 12.02
C HIS A 596 11.19 21.74 10.60
N ILE A 597 10.05 21.09 10.31
CA ILE A 597 9.71 20.63 8.96
C ILE A 597 9.76 21.80 7.96
N SER A 598 9.23 22.98 8.33
CA SER A 598 9.24 24.15 7.46
C SER A 598 10.64 24.67 7.08
N ARG A 599 11.66 24.35 7.88
CA ARG A 599 13.06 24.74 7.65
C ARG A 599 13.86 23.69 6.89
N VAL A 600 13.48 22.42 7.00
CA VAL A 600 14.16 21.29 6.35
C VAL A 600 13.55 20.96 4.98
N ILE A 601 12.22 21.04 4.83
CA ILE A 601 11.50 20.45 3.70
C ILE A 601 10.87 21.53 2.81
N PRO A 602 11.27 21.64 1.53
CA PRO A 602 10.66 22.58 0.59
C PRO A 602 9.15 22.38 0.44
N GLY A 603 8.41 23.49 0.29
CA GLY A 603 6.95 23.48 0.15
C GLY A 603 6.17 23.59 1.47
N PHE A 604 6.86 23.48 2.61
CA PHE A 604 6.25 23.57 3.96
C PHE A 604 6.44 24.94 4.65
N ASN A 605 6.77 26.00 3.91
CA ASN A 605 6.88 27.37 4.46
C ASN A 605 5.61 27.72 5.28
N ASP A 606 5.73 28.34 6.45
CA ASP A 606 4.59 28.66 7.34
C ASP A 606 3.68 27.44 7.66
N PHE A 607 4.23 26.23 7.82
CA PHE A 607 3.46 24.98 7.91
C PHE A 607 2.28 25.06 8.89
N ASN A 608 2.52 25.53 10.11
CA ASN A 608 1.50 25.65 11.15
C ASN A 608 0.29 26.49 10.74
N ARG A 609 0.51 27.56 9.96
CA ARG A 609 -0.56 28.40 9.42
C ARG A 609 -1.24 27.74 8.23
N GLN A 610 -0.47 27.09 7.35
CA GLN A 610 -1.01 26.50 6.12
C GLN A 610 -1.90 25.28 6.41
N VAL A 611 -1.48 24.37 7.28
CA VAL A 611 -2.23 23.13 7.58
C VAL A 611 -3.58 23.39 8.26
N ARG A 612 -3.72 24.52 8.95
CA ARG A 612 -4.97 24.96 9.61
C ARG A 612 -5.94 25.67 8.65
N ARG A 613 -5.56 25.89 7.39
CA ARG A 613 -6.49 26.41 6.37
C ARG A 613 -7.57 25.39 6.07
N LYS A 614 -8.69 25.85 5.51
CA LYS A 614 -9.73 24.94 5.02
C LYS A 614 -9.15 24.06 3.90
N GLY A 615 -9.13 22.74 4.11
CA GLY A 615 -8.55 21.79 3.17
C GLY A 615 -7.02 21.66 3.24
N GLY A 616 -6.36 22.36 4.17
CA GLY A 616 -4.91 22.37 4.27
C GLY A 616 -4.26 23.13 3.10
N PHE A 617 -3.24 22.54 2.48
CA PHE A 617 -2.52 23.12 1.34
C PHE A 617 -1.99 22.03 0.41
N VAL A 618 -1.75 22.36 -0.86
CA VAL A 618 -1.19 21.43 -1.85
C VAL A 618 0.28 21.75 -2.06
N LEU A 619 1.13 20.72 -2.07
CA LEU A 619 2.55 20.90 -2.33
C LEU A 619 2.79 21.38 -3.78
N PRO A 620 3.79 22.27 -3.99
CA PRO A 620 4.19 22.68 -5.33
C PRO A 620 4.56 21.48 -6.19
N ASN A 621 4.10 21.49 -7.44
CA ASN A 621 4.38 20.45 -8.41
C ASN A 621 4.77 21.09 -9.74
N GLY A 622 6.08 21.24 -9.99
CA GLY A 622 6.60 21.89 -11.19
C GLY A 622 5.99 21.38 -12.50
N PRO A 623 5.94 20.06 -12.75
CA PRO A 623 5.33 19.48 -13.95
C PRO A 623 3.85 19.84 -14.13
N ARG A 624 3.05 19.81 -13.05
CA ARG A 624 1.63 20.20 -13.06
C ARG A 624 1.43 21.71 -13.18
N ASP A 625 2.13 22.48 -12.36
CA ASP A 625 1.83 23.90 -12.13
C ASP A 625 2.42 24.81 -13.21
N SER A 626 3.52 24.40 -13.85
CA SER A 626 4.29 25.28 -14.74
C SER A 626 5.04 24.58 -15.88
N ARG A 627 4.88 23.25 -16.03
CA ARG A 627 5.70 22.43 -16.96
C ARG A 627 7.21 22.66 -16.77
N THR A 628 7.62 22.80 -15.50
CA THR A 628 9.03 22.84 -15.10
C THR A 628 9.46 21.46 -14.61
N PHE A 629 10.62 21.00 -15.08
CA PHE A 629 11.08 19.63 -14.85
C PHE A 629 12.47 19.66 -14.20
N THR A 630 12.61 19.10 -13.01
CA THR A 630 13.89 18.99 -12.29
C THR A 630 14.63 17.72 -12.67
N THR A 631 14.69 17.43 -13.98
CA THR A 631 15.41 16.29 -14.55
C THR A 631 16.83 16.68 -14.92
N ALA A 632 17.65 15.71 -15.33
CA ALA A 632 19.01 15.94 -15.80
C ALA A 632 19.12 16.91 -17.00
N THR A 633 18.04 17.09 -17.76
CA THR A 633 18.00 17.97 -18.94
C THR A 633 17.22 19.27 -18.73
N GLY A 634 16.57 19.43 -17.57
CA GLY A 634 15.60 20.52 -17.33
C GLY A 634 14.29 20.38 -18.12
N LYS A 635 14.08 19.25 -18.82
CA LYS A 635 12.91 18.93 -19.66
C LYS A 635 12.30 17.59 -19.26
N ALA A 636 11.04 17.35 -19.62
CA ALA A 636 10.48 16.01 -19.57
C ALA A 636 11.31 15.07 -20.46
N MET A 637 11.65 13.88 -19.98
CA MET A 637 12.50 12.95 -20.72
C MET A 637 11.66 11.82 -21.28
N MET A 638 11.50 11.77 -22.61
CA MET A 638 11.08 10.55 -23.28
C MET A 638 12.24 9.56 -23.28
N THR A 639 11.91 8.28 -23.09
CA THR A 639 12.92 7.23 -22.93
C THR A 639 12.62 6.05 -23.84
N VAL A 640 13.68 5.46 -24.39
CA VAL A 640 13.63 4.20 -25.12
C VAL A 640 13.61 3.05 -24.11
N ASN A 641 12.57 2.22 -24.15
CA ASN A 641 12.50 1.00 -23.37
C ASN A 641 12.36 -0.19 -24.32
N ALA A 642 13.25 -1.18 -24.17
CA ALA A 642 13.18 -2.40 -24.97
C ALA A 642 11.95 -3.20 -24.56
N LEU A 643 11.21 -3.71 -25.54
CA LEU A 643 10.07 -4.58 -25.28
C LEU A 643 10.58 -5.93 -24.74
N GLU A 644 10.29 -6.20 -23.47
CA GLU A 644 10.47 -7.51 -22.83
C GLU A 644 9.12 -7.91 -22.23
N HIS A 645 8.71 -9.15 -22.48
CA HIS A 645 7.49 -9.71 -21.91
C HIS A 645 7.80 -11.00 -21.16
N LEU A 646 7.03 -11.30 -20.12
CA LEU A 646 7.22 -12.49 -19.31
C LEU A 646 6.75 -13.73 -20.08
N GLU A 647 7.65 -14.65 -20.38
CA GLU A 647 7.28 -15.94 -20.97
C GLU A 647 6.55 -16.83 -19.94
N ARG A 648 5.48 -17.50 -20.39
CA ARG A 648 4.75 -18.51 -19.60
C ARG A 648 5.17 -19.90 -20.08
N PRO A 649 5.94 -20.69 -19.30
CA PRO A 649 6.26 -22.06 -19.65
C PRO A 649 5.01 -22.94 -19.79
N ALA A 650 5.09 -24.00 -20.59
CA ALA A 650 3.97 -24.94 -20.75
C ALA A 650 3.58 -25.61 -19.41
N GLY A 651 2.28 -25.68 -19.15
CA GLY A 651 1.73 -26.23 -17.90
C GLY A 651 1.94 -25.34 -16.66
N ARG A 652 2.38 -24.09 -16.83
CA ARG A 652 2.54 -23.09 -15.76
C ARG A 652 1.53 -21.97 -15.92
N LEU A 653 1.31 -21.23 -14.84
CA LEU A 653 0.55 -19.99 -14.82
C LEU A 653 1.43 -18.85 -14.31
N ILE A 654 1.10 -17.63 -14.72
CA ILE A 654 1.65 -16.41 -14.12
C ILE A 654 0.70 -15.98 -13.01
N LEU A 655 1.14 -16.08 -11.75
CA LEU A 655 0.38 -15.70 -10.58
C LEU A 655 0.62 -14.22 -10.23
N GLN A 656 -0.46 -13.55 -9.85
CA GLN A 656 -0.42 -12.30 -9.10
C GLN A 656 -1.03 -12.47 -7.71
N THR A 657 -0.50 -11.75 -6.72
CA THR A 657 -1.15 -11.62 -5.41
C THR A 657 -2.11 -10.44 -5.39
N VAL A 658 -3.29 -10.60 -4.80
CA VAL A 658 -4.33 -9.55 -4.74
C VAL A 658 -4.91 -9.41 -3.34
N ARG A 659 -5.51 -8.26 -3.05
CA ARG A 659 -6.29 -8.07 -1.81
C ARG A 659 -7.71 -8.57 -2.00
N SER A 660 -8.29 -9.17 -0.96
CA SER A 660 -9.73 -9.42 -0.90
C SER A 660 -10.49 -8.13 -0.58
N HIS A 661 -11.80 -8.14 -0.80
CA HIS A 661 -12.67 -7.02 -0.42
C HIS A 661 -12.60 -6.62 1.06
N ASP A 662 -12.79 -7.57 2.00
CA ASP A 662 -12.84 -7.30 3.45
C ASP A 662 -11.45 -7.32 4.10
N GLN A 663 -10.50 -6.66 3.46
CA GLN A 663 -9.10 -6.61 3.88
C GLN A 663 -8.48 -5.25 3.54
N PHE A 664 -7.55 -4.80 4.38
CA PHE A 664 -6.65 -3.71 4.05
C PHE A 664 -5.19 -4.09 4.36
N ASN A 665 -4.37 -4.23 3.32
CA ASN A 665 -3.04 -4.83 3.43
C ASN A 665 -3.11 -6.15 4.21
N THR A 666 -2.27 -6.37 5.21
CA THR A 666 -2.26 -7.59 6.01
C THR A 666 -3.41 -7.63 7.03
N THR A 667 -4.14 -6.53 7.23
CA THR A 667 -5.28 -6.49 8.14
C THR A 667 -6.50 -7.13 7.50
N ILE A 668 -6.92 -8.29 8.00
CA ILE A 668 -8.12 -9.00 7.56
C ILE A 668 -9.30 -8.58 8.46
N TYR A 669 -10.33 -7.95 7.88
CA TYR A 669 -11.52 -7.52 8.63
C TYR A 669 -12.58 -8.63 8.72
N ALA A 670 -12.68 -9.44 7.67
CA ALA A 670 -13.50 -10.63 7.60
C ALA A 670 -12.94 -11.63 6.57
N LEU A 671 -13.37 -12.88 6.66
CA LEU A 671 -12.97 -13.96 5.75
C LEU A 671 -13.83 -14.01 4.48
N ASN A 672 -14.33 -12.86 4.02
CA ASN A 672 -15.21 -12.77 2.87
C ASN A 672 -14.60 -11.87 1.78
N ASP A 673 -14.85 -12.25 0.53
CA ASP A 673 -14.68 -11.42 -0.65
C ASP A 673 -15.98 -11.45 -1.45
N ARG A 674 -16.92 -10.59 -1.06
CA ARG A 674 -18.24 -10.49 -1.68
C ARG A 674 -18.17 -10.27 -3.18
N TYR A 675 -17.19 -9.50 -3.67
CA TYR A 675 -17.09 -9.21 -5.11
C TYR A 675 -16.66 -10.43 -5.91
N ARG A 676 -15.78 -11.27 -5.35
CA ARG A 676 -15.33 -12.52 -5.99
C ARG A 676 -16.16 -13.74 -5.61
N GLY A 677 -17.15 -13.60 -4.73
CA GLY A 677 -18.04 -14.67 -4.28
C GLY A 677 -17.40 -15.64 -3.28
N ILE A 678 -16.35 -15.21 -2.56
CA ILE A 678 -15.68 -16.05 -1.56
C ILE A 678 -16.22 -15.75 -0.18
N HIS A 679 -16.58 -16.79 0.58
CA HIS A 679 -17.10 -16.63 1.93
C HIS A 679 -16.44 -17.59 2.91
N LYS A 680 -16.23 -17.12 4.14
CA LYS A 680 -15.69 -17.88 5.28
C LYS A 680 -14.33 -18.55 5.05
N GLY A 681 -13.52 -18.04 4.12
CA GLY A 681 -12.17 -18.54 3.92
C GLY A 681 -11.41 -17.78 2.85
N ARG A 682 -10.13 -18.13 2.70
CA ARG A 682 -9.18 -17.40 1.85
C ARG A 682 -8.23 -18.30 1.06
N ASP A 683 -8.21 -19.60 1.30
CA ASP A 683 -7.32 -20.54 0.61
C ASP A 683 -7.87 -20.90 -0.77
N VAL A 684 -7.81 -19.92 -1.68
CA VAL A 684 -8.32 -20.02 -3.05
C VAL A 684 -7.28 -19.55 -4.06
N ILE A 685 -7.30 -20.19 -5.23
CA ILE A 685 -6.60 -19.72 -6.42
C ILE A 685 -7.61 -19.53 -7.55
N PHE A 686 -7.64 -18.32 -8.09
CA PHE A 686 -8.49 -17.94 -9.20
C PHE A 686 -7.80 -18.28 -10.52
N VAL A 687 -8.43 -19.11 -11.34
CA VAL A 687 -7.86 -19.60 -12.61
C VAL A 687 -8.90 -19.55 -13.72
N ASN A 688 -8.46 -19.21 -14.94
CA ASN A 688 -9.32 -19.21 -16.13
C ASN A 688 -9.91 -20.61 -16.38
N PRO A 689 -11.20 -20.73 -16.74
CA PRO A 689 -11.82 -22.01 -17.05
C PRO A 689 -11.06 -22.83 -18.10
N ASP A 690 -10.53 -22.19 -19.14
CA ASP A 690 -9.79 -22.86 -20.20
C ASP A 690 -8.44 -23.38 -19.71
N ASP A 691 -7.76 -22.63 -18.83
CA ASP A 691 -6.49 -23.07 -18.23
C ASP A 691 -6.72 -24.21 -17.23
N ILE A 692 -7.84 -24.23 -16.49
CA ILE A 692 -8.21 -25.37 -15.63
C ILE A 692 -8.30 -26.66 -16.46
N ILE A 693 -8.96 -26.58 -17.62
CA ILE A 693 -9.08 -27.71 -18.56
C ILE A 693 -7.71 -28.09 -19.14
N GLU A 694 -6.91 -27.11 -19.57
CA GLU A 694 -5.56 -27.32 -20.12
C GLU A 694 -4.63 -28.02 -19.12
N LEU A 695 -4.77 -27.71 -17.83
CA LEU A 695 -3.99 -28.30 -16.74
C LEU A 695 -4.54 -29.65 -16.26
N GLY A 696 -5.68 -30.12 -16.78
CA GLY A 696 -6.32 -31.37 -16.35
C GLY A 696 -6.87 -31.32 -14.92
N LEU A 697 -7.23 -30.12 -14.44
CA LEU A 697 -7.81 -29.89 -13.12
C LEU A 697 -9.34 -29.73 -13.20
N ALA A 698 -10.00 -29.72 -12.05
CA ALA A 698 -11.42 -29.41 -11.93
C ALA A 698 -11.68 -28.17 -11.06
N ASP A 699 -12.73 -27.43 -11.36
CA ASP A 699 -13.21 -26.36 -10.47
C ASP A 699 -13.58 -26.93 -9.09
N GLY A 700 -13.14 -26.27 -8.03
CA GLY A 700 -13.30 -26.72 -6.65
C GLY A 700 -12.31 -27.79 -6.19
N GLN A 701 -11.44 -28.32 -7.06
CA GLN A 701 -10.38 -29.25 -6.66
C GLN A 701 -9.38 -28.57 -5.70
N ARG A 702 -8.87 -29.33 -4.72
CA ARG A 702 -7.77 -28.88 -3.86
C ARG A 702 -6.42 -29.15 -4.55
N VAL A 703 -5.55 -28.14 -4.54
CA VAL A 703 -4.23 -28.17 -5.16
C VAL A 703 -3.17 -27.61 -4.23
N ASP A 704 -1.93 -28.07 -4.42
CA ASP A 704 -0.74 -27.40 -3.93
C ASP A 704 -0.22 -26.48 -5.04
N ILE A 705 0.14 -25.24 -4.68
CA ILE A 705 0.65 -24.22 -5.59
C ILE A 705 2.14 -24.09 -5.36
N PHE A 706 2.94 -24.51 -6.32
CA PHE A 706 4.39 -24.43 -6.27
C PHE A 706 4.87 -23.17 -6.99
N GLY A 707 5.63 -22.33 -6.31
CA GLY A 707 6.37 -21.22 -6.90
C GLY A 707 7.66 -21.75 -7.52
N GLU A 708 7.87 -21.48 -8.81
CA GLU A 708 9.06 -21.91 -9.53
C GLU A 708 10.06 -20.75 -9.64
N TRP A 709 11.26 -20.96 -9.12
CA TRP A 709 12.37 -20.01 -9.21
C TRP A 709 13.71 -20.73 -9.37
N HIS A 710 14.72 -19.99 -9.79
CA HIS A 710 16.02 -20.54 -10.20
C HIS A 710 16.99 -20.81 -9.04
N ASP A 711 16.60 -20.46 -7.81
CA ASP A 711 17.42 -20.62 -6.59
C ASP A 711 17.36 -22.03 -5.99
N GLY A 712 16.48 -22.91 -6.51
CA GLY A 712 16.31 -24.27 -6.03
C GLY A 712 15.51 -24.40 -4.73
N THR A 713 14.95 -23.30 -4.21
CA THR A 713 14.10 -23.32 -3.01
C THR A 713 12.68 -23.73 -3.42
N GLU A 714 12.16 -24.81 -2.82
CA GLU A 714 10.77 -25.20 -3.01
C GLU A 714 9.85 -24.27 -2.20
N ARG A 715 9.07 -23.45 -2.91
CA ARG A 715 8.05 -22.57 -2.31
C ARG A 715 6.68 -23.14 -2.59
N VAL A 716 5.89 -23.41 -1.56
CA VAL A 716 4.60 -24.10 -1.73
C VAL A 716 3.51 -23.50 -0.85
N LEU A 717 2.34 -23.32 -1.45
CA LEU A 717 1.09 -23.11 -0.74
C LEU A 717 0.25 -24.38 -0.81
N ARG A 718 -0.08 -24.95 0.34
CA ARG A 718 -0.74 -26.27 0.41
C ARG A 718 -2.25 -26.17 0.50
N ASN A 719 -2.94 -27.11 -0.13
CA ASN A 719 -4.39 -27.33 0.04
C ASN A 719 -5.28 -26.14 -0.36
N TYR A 720 -4.95 -25.42 -1.44
CA TYR A 720 -5.74 -24.31 -1.96
C TYR A 720 -6.87 -24.82 -2.87
N ARG A 721 -8.04 -24.20 -2.78
CA ARG A 721 -9.18 -24.52 -3.65
C ARG A 721 -9.06 -23.79 -4.99
N VAL A 722 -9.06 -24.54 -6.09
CA VAL A 722 -9.21 -23.97 -7.44
C VAL A 722 -10.60 -23.34 -7.56
N VAL A 723 -10.63 -22.09 -8.01
CA VAL A 723 -11.86 -21.34 -8.29
C VAL A 723 -11.82 -20.87 -9.74
N SER A 724 -12.73 -21.42 -10.55
CA SER A 724 -12.96 -20.98 -11.92
C SER A 724 -13.35 -19.50 -11.94
N TYR A 725 -12.46 -18.66 -12.47
CA TYR A 725 -12.60 -17.22 -12.52
C TYR A 725 -12.12 -16.68 -13.86
N ALA A 726 -12.74 -15.63 -14.38
CA ALA A 726 -12.32 -15.03 -15.63
C ALA A 726 -11.04 -14.18 -15.45
N THR A 727 -9.91 -14.80 -15.13
CA THR A 727 -8.58 -14.20 -15.25
C THR A 727 -8.16 -14.19 -16.72
N ALA A 728 -7.19 -13.35 -17.10
CA ALA A 728 -6.55 -13.46 -18.41
C ALA A 728 -5.96 -14.88 -18.60
N ARG A 729 -6.08 -15.45 -19.81
CA ARG A 729 -5.54 -16.80 -20.08
C ARG A 729 -4.05 -16.87 -19.77
N GLY A 730 -3.64 -17.95 -19.12
CA GLY A 730 -2.31 -18.18 -18.59
C GLY A 730 -1.96 -17.41 -17.33
N CYS A 731 -2.91 -16.72 -16.71
CA CYS A 731 -2.73 -16.03 -15.45
C CYS A 731 -3.62 -16.62 -14.35
N ALA A 732 -3.13 -16.52 -13.11
CA ALA A 732 -3.85 -16.86 -11.89
C ALA A 732 -3.80 -15.71 -10.89
N ALA A 733 -4.67 -15.75 -9.88
CA ALA A 733 -4.58 -14.85 -8.73
C ALA A 733 -4.80 -15.60 -7.41
N ALA A 734 -4.09 -15.19 -6.35
CA ALA A 734 -4.27 -15.68 -4.98
C ALA A 734 -4.23 -14.50 -4.00
N TYR A 735 -4.76 -14.70 -2.79
CA TYR A 735 -4.79 -13.62 -1.80
C TYR A 735 -3.42 -13.35 -1.18
N TYR A 736 -3.16 -12.06 -1.02
CA TYR A 736 -2.13 -11.52 -0.14
C TYR A 736 -2.68 -11.45 1.31
N PRO A 737 -1.86 -11.63 2.35
CA PRO A 737 -0.42 -11.93 2.31
C PRO A 737 -0.10 -13.42 2.12
N GLU A 738 -1.09 -14.31 2.12
CA GLU A 738 -0.85 -15.75 2.17
C GLU A 738 0.06 -16.23 1.01
N ALA A 739 -0.13 -15.71 -0.20
CA ALA A 739 0.69 -16.04 -1.37
C ALA A 739 2.09 -15.41 -1.41
N ASN A 740 2.50 -14.62 -0.41
CA ASN A 740 3.83 -14.02 -0.40
C ASN A 740 4.96 -15.04 -0.29
N VAL A 741 4.72 -16.20 0.34
CA VAL A 741 5.69 -17.32 0.37
C VAL A 741 6.11 -17.76 -1.03
N LEU A 742 5.27 -17.56 -2.06
CA LEU A 742 5.59 -17.92 -3.44
C LEU A 742 6.47 -16.88 -4.16
N VAL A 743 6.65 -15.69 -3.59
CA VAL A 743 7.41 -14.58 -4.21
C VAL A 743 8.86 -14.65 -3.72
N PRO A 744 9.85 -15.01 -4.55
CA PRO A 744 11.25 -15.06 -4.13
C PRO A 744 11.79 -13.68 -3.72
N LEU A 745 12.72 -13.62 -2.75
CA LEU A 745 13.32 -12.36 -2.29
C LEU A 745 14.12 -11.64 -3.37
N ASP A 746 14.82 -12.38 -4.23
CA ASP A 746 15.63 -11.86 -5.33
C ASP A 746 14.80 -11.54 -6.58
N SER A 747 13.50 -11.88 -6.58
CA SER A 747 12.56 -11.48 -7.63
C SER A 747 12.10 -10.04 -7.40
N ALA A 748 12.92 -9.10 -7.87
CA ALA A 748 12.74 -7.67 -7.67
C ALA A 748 12.74 -6.86 -8.99
N GLY A 749 12.06 -5.70 -8.96
CA GLY A 749 11.96 -4.77 -10.07
C GLY A 749 13.28 -4.07 -10.38
N ILE A 750 13.68 -4.05 -11.66
CA ILE A 750 14.90 -3.40 -12.12
C ILE A 750 14.84 -1.91 -11.79
N GLY A 751 15.89 -1.40 -11.14
CA GLY A 751 16.04 0.00 -10.73
C GLY A 751 15.30 0.41 -9.45
N SER A 752 14.25 -0.31 -9.05
CA SER A 752 13.44 0.03 -7.87
C SER A 752 13.59 -0.94 -6.69
N ASN A 753 14.11 -2.13 -6.93
CA ASN A 753 14.19 -3.21 -5.94
C ASN A 753 12.83 -3.57 -5.30
N THR A 754 11.71 -3.28 -5.98
CA THR A 754 10.36 -3.63 -5.49
C THR A 754 10.07 -5.12 -5.76
N PRO A 755 9.59 -5.90 -4.79
CA PRO A 755 9.23 -7.31 -5.01
C PRO A 755 8.20 -7.51 -6.13
N THR A 756 8.40 -8.53 -6.97
CA THR A 756 7.56 -8.76 -8.15
C THR A 756 6.30 -9.58 -7.87
N SER A 757 5.48 -9.16 -6.91
CA SER A 757 4.29 -9.90 -6.46
C SER A 757 3.14 -10.00 -7.49
N LYS A 758 3.30 -9.46 -8.70
CA LYS A 758 2.31 -9.52 -9.79
C LYS A 758 2.74 -10.40 -10.96
N ALA A 759 3.89 -11.06 -10.84
CA ALA A 759 4.49 -11.87 -11.90
C ALA A 759 5.30 -13.02 -11.30
N VAL A 760 4.63 -14.03 -10.75
CA VAL A 760 5.25 -15.24 -10.18
C VAL A 760 4.92 -16.44 -11.05
N ILE A 761 5.92 -17.20 -11.50
CA ILE A 761 5.66 -18.45 -12.23
C ILE A 761 5.25 -19.53 -11.23
N VAL A 762 4.07 -20.13 -11.46
CA VAL A 762 3.56 -21.18 -10.60
C VAL A 762 3.12 -22.41 -11.37
N ARG A 763 3.18 -23.54 -10.68
CA ARG A 763 2.63 -24.82 -11.14
C ARG A 763 1.65 -25.35 -10.11
N LEU A 764 0.57 -25.95 -10.59
CA LEU A 764 -0.48 -26.52 -9.75
C LEU A 764 -0.38 -28.03 -9.79
N GLU A 765 -0.43 -28.66 -8.62
CA GLU A 765 -0.55 -30.11 -8.48
C GLU A 765 -1.78 -30.46 -7.64
N PRO A 766 -2.50 -31.56 -7.91
CA PRO A 766 -3.50 -32.07 -6.98
C PRO A 766 -2.91 -32.19 -5.57
N ALA A 767 -3.60 -31.64 -4.57
CA ALA A 767 -3.13 -31.71 -3.19
C ALA A 767 -2.98 -33.17 -2.77
N ALA A 768 -1.91 -33.49 -2.02
CA ALA A 768 -1.74 -34.81 -1.43
C ALA A 768 -2.99 -35.15 -0.59
N ALA A 769 -3.46 -36.40 -0.67
CA ALA A 769 -4.61 -36.82 0.13
C ALA A 769 -4.31 -36.55 1.61
N LEU A 770 -5.13 -35.71 2.26
CA LEU A 770 -5.07 -35.52 3.71
C LEU A 770 -5.30 -36.88 4.36
N VAL A 771 -4.24 -37.53 4.84
CA VAL A 771 -4.37 -38.74 5.65
C VAL A 771 -4.98 -38.28 6.97
N PRO A 772 -6.19 -38.74 7.35
CA PRO A 772 -6.74 -38.40 8.65
C PRO A 772 -5.77 -38.92 9.71
N ALA A 773 -5.26 -38.04 10.57
CA ALA A 773 -4.44 -38.48 11.70
C ALA A 773 -5.26 -39.44 12.57
N ALA A 774 -4.80 -40.68 12.69
CA ALA A 774 -5.27 -41.55 13.75
C ALA A 774 -4.78 -40.94 15.08
N ASP A 775 -5.73 -40.54 15.91
CA ASP A 775 -5.56 -40.08 17.29
C ASP A 775 -4.83 -38.73 17.50
N GLY A 776 -5.54 -37.63 17.22
CA GLY A 776 -5.56 -36.43 18.10
C GLY A 776 -4.27 -35.62 18.33
N ALA A 777 -3.17 -35.89 17.62
CA ALA A 777 -1.97 -35.08 17.66
C ALA A 777 -1.51 -34.73 16.24
N VAL A 778 -1.47 -33.44 15.93
CA VAL A 778 -0.94 -32.92 14.67
C VAL A 778 0.58 -33.09 14.69
N THR A 779 1.12 -33.89 13.78
CA THR A 779 2.53 -33.82 13.37
C THR A 779 2.61 -33.76 11.85
N LEU A 780 3.44 -32.84 11.36
CA LEU A 780 3.72 -32.60 9.94
C LEU A 780 4.39 -33.82 9.31
N GLY A 781 3.92 -34.22 8.13
CA GLY A 781 4.53 -35.22 7.25
C GLY A 781 4.98 -34.60 5.95
#